data_AF-A0A4U5NF24-F1
#
_entry.id   AF-A0A4U5NF24-F1
#
_cell.length_a   1.000
_cell.length_b   1.000
_cell.length_c   1.000
_cell.angle_alpha   90.00
_cell.angle_beta   90.00
_cell.angle_gamma   90.00
#
_symmetry.space_group_name_H-M   'P 1'
#
loop_
_entity.id
_entity.type
_entity.pdbx_description
1 polymer ?
#
loop_
_entity_poly.entity_id
_entity_poly.type
_entity_poly.pdbx_seq_one_letter_code
_entity_poly.pdbx_strand_id
1 'polypeptide(L)'
;MKDNSKIENSTLHAKGRKNSNGEENKCTMSWIFGEWAQCSLGPFYSQIDVKYGGGTGFLRRILPGLCQIPVNRPVISHPPKCQNGGHLDVSRKCVCEPYFSGNLCETIVCINGGSLNPYPGGPYNLPLCNCPAGYQGQHCEILSCVLQSTQSFDVNHRTLALVYQTTQSIALANSHVSDALESLTNFYDNETSNYFDAYVLTAFADLNVTSTTYKNSTAFVDAVRDSQFTMSLQKKQFAIGALVSLFELGTLRKRSPVFLIVDSPVADSPDKINHAKNLLTEYDILLNIIVLPQFFDTCAVCSTDMLYYNTIAQSTGGAVLNLCDPAKANKQNIDKFIYDYGVTFHRREVITETKTVNAASIDRIPVNSPDDVLYITGWSDQETDFTANFSLGSNGVVLQTYLKFPQMTIFTVTRLQQGIYSLKFSANPGVSYTLNVAQPSQFTVFLGYVANPSVDPNPTSVPHFAVPSHPVLHLSSALQGDVTVRASAAALGANYSYSSTALVRSANCAFEYYFPQNFACPANNGFFYFVVEVTTTDNVVMQRSFPGFCSGIKSNQCLHDGVWDGTKCICSQKEGEKPHYTGKNCEIPICQNHGIVENAACTCPPLVTGEFCEFIQCIKWDYFTHLDKNSAAFSSISFIVQNQIENLMTNIYLKQSIDSFINGLGGSVERQLSLVTFDEQTVTNVISTPVAEKFVETFKSTVGKLAGNSTSGKKGKALEAIQSAYEINMYQPAIFYVFIASETTPHSGVVKMRNDLSKSKIQVS
;
A
#
# COMPACT_ATOMS: atom_id res chain seq x y z
N MET A 1 -39.75 -6.77 43.05
CA MET A 1 -38.96 -8.02 43.17
C MET A 1 -37.72 -7.70 43.98
N LYS A 2 -37.51 -8.38 45.12
CA LYS A 2 -36.24 -8.36 45.84
C LYS A 2 -35.34 -9.37 45.13
N ASP A 3 -34.31 -8.90 44.44
CA ASP A 3 -33.25 -9.76 43.95
C ASP A 3 -31.93 -9.33 44.60
N ASN A 4 -31.30 -10.27 45.28
CA ASN A 4 -30.09 -10.11 46.09
C ASN A 4 -28.83 -10.38 45.22
N SER A 5 -28.78 -9.82 44.01
CA SER A 5 -27.59 -9.93 43.18
C SER A 5 -26.53 -8.93 43.66
N LYS A 6 -25.43 -9.45 44.23
CA LYS A 6 -24.20 -8.69 44.47
C LYS A 6 -23.79 -7.98 43.18
N ILE A 7 -23.66 -6.66 43.23
CA ILE A 7 -23.14 -5.84 42.13
C ILE A 7 -21.62 -6.02 42.11
N GLU A 8 -21.08 -6.72 41.12
CA GLU A 8 -19.64 -6.75 40.88
C GLU A 8 -19.20 -5.41 40.29
N ASN A 9 -18.24 -4.75 40.94
CA ASN A 9 -17.65 -3.50 40.47
C ASN A 9 -16.54 -3.80 39.46
N SER A 10 -16.72 -3.44 38.19
CA SER A 10 -15.67 -3.47 37.16
C SER A 10 -15.15 -2.06 36.88
N THR A 11 -13.84 -1.84 37.01
CA THR A 11 -13.18 -0.56 36.65
C THR A 11 -12.55 -0.67 35.26
N LEU A 12 -12.92 0.24 34.35
CA LEU A 12 -12.36 0.30 32.99
C LEU A 12 -11.64 1.64 32.78
N HIS A 13 -10.48 1.62 32.13
CA HIS A 13 -9.74 2.82 31.75
C HIS A 13 -10.02 3.18 30.29
N ALA A 14 -10.35 4.44 30.03
CA ALA A 14 -10.62 4.93 28.69
C ALA A 14 -9.34 5.34 27.94
N LYS A 15 -9.32 5.14 26.62
CA LYS A 15 -8.28 5.65 25.70
C LYS A 15 -8.89 6.70 24.77
N GLY A 16 -8.14 7.76 24.47
CA GLY A 16 -8.56 8.80 23.52
C GLY A 16 -8.63 8.27 22.08
N ARG A 17 -9.62 8.71 21.31
CA ARG A 17 -9.81 8.39 19.88
C ARG A 17 -9.36 9.57 19.01
N LYS A 18 -8.64 9.29 17.92
CA LYS A 18 -8.24 10.25 16.87
C LYS A 18 -8.74 9.81 15.51
N ASN A 19 -8.85 10.72 14.54
CA ASN A 19 -9.28 10.38 13.18
C ASN A 19 -8.14 9.74 12.37
N SER A 20 -8.45 9.31 11.14
CA SER A 20 -7.52 8.67 10.20
C SER A 20 -6.35 9.55 9.74
N ASN A 21 -6.38 10.86 10.00
CA ASN A 21 -5.37 11.82 9.57
C ASN A 21 -4.52 12.38 10.73
N GLY A 22 -4.62 11.80 11.94
CA GLY A 22 -3.89 12.27 13.12
C GLY A 22 -4.36 13.63 13.67
N GLU A 23 -5.36 14.26 13.06
CA GLU A 23 -5.96 15.50 13.57
C GLU A 23 -6.79 15.21 14.82
N GLU A 24 -6.64 16.06 15.84
CA GLU A 24 -7.52 16.05 17.01
C GLU A 24 -8.93 16.48 16.61
N ASN A 25 -9.93 15.76 17.14
CA ASN A 25 -11.35 16.12 17.18
C ASN A 25 -12.19 15.93 15.90
N LYS A 26 -12.41 14.67 15.48
CA LYS A 26 -13.51 14.33 14.56
C LYS A 26 -14.37 13.10 14.94
N CYS A 27 -14.09 12.37 16.03
CA CYS A 27 -15.01 11.34 16.53
C CYS A 27 -15.99 11.93 17.57
N THR A 28 -17.30 11.69 17.39
CA THR A 28 -18.37 12.15 18.29
C THR A 28 -18.19 11.66 19.74
N MET A 29 -17.58 10.48 19.92
CA MET A 29 -17.15 9.98 21.23
C MET A 29 -15.62 9.90 21.26
N SER A 30 -15.00 10.87 21.93
CA SER A 30 -13.55 11.05 21.96
C SER A 30 -12.79 10.03 22.82
N TRP A 31 -13.51 9.15 23.54
CA TRP A 31 -12.95 8.19 24.49
C TRP A 31 -13.63 6.83 24.33
N ILE A 32 -12.84 5.75 24.39
CA ILE A 32 -13.34 4.37 24.37
C ILE A 32 -12.88 3.61 25.62
N PHE A 33 -13.79 2.86 26.23
CA PHE A 33 -13.47 1.91 27.30
C PHE A 33 -13.24 0.52 26.70
N GLY A 34 -12.45 -0.33 27.39
CA GLY A 34 -12.28 -1.74 27.02
C GLY A 34 -13.60 -2.52 27.05
N GLU A 35 -13.60 -3.73 26.51
CA GLU A 35 -14.79 -4.59 26.48
C GLU A 35 -15.33 -4.84 27.90
N TRP A 36 -16.63 -4.64 28.06
CA TRP A 36 -17.32 -4.95 29.31
C TRP A 36 -17.81 -6.39 29.26
N ALA A 37 -17.01 -7.28 29.86
CA ALA A 37 -17.14 -8.73 29.66
C ALA A 37 -18.51 -9.29 30.06
N GLN A 38 -19.14 -8.79 31.13
CA GLN A 38 -20.47 -9.22 31.57
C GLN A 38 -21.18 -8.09 32.32
N CYS A 39 -22.49 -8.00 32.08
CA CYS A 39 -23.36 -7.02 32.71
C CYS A 39 -24.64 -7.74 33.13
N SER A 40 -25.03 -7.58 34.40
CA SER A 40 -26.21 -8.24 34.98
C SER A 40 -27.49 -7.62 34.43
N LEU A 41 -28.43 -8.44 33.96
CA LEU A 41 -29.72 -7.97 33.45
C LEU A 41 -30.42 -7.07 34.48
N GLY A 42 -30.78 -5.86 34.06
CA GLY A 42 -31.37 -4.86 34.94
C GLY A 42 -30.64 -3.51 34.92
N PRO A 43 -31.13 -2.54 35.72
CA PRO A 43 -30.54 -1.22 35.80
C PRO A 43 -29.17 -1.27 36.49
N PHE A 44 -28.25 -0.44 36.05
CA PHE A 44 -26.95 -0.22 36.69
C PHE A 44 -26.61 1.27 36.70
N TYR A 45 -25.57 1.64 37.43
CA TYR A 45 -25.00 2.98 37.36
C TYR A 45 -23.54 2.88 36.93
N SER A 46 -23.15 3.71 35.97
CA SER A 46 -21.75 3.91 35.59
C SER A 46 -21.21 5.14 36.30
N GLN A 47 -20.11 4.96 37.03
CA GLN A 47 -19.33 6.07 37.56
C GLN A 47 -18.20 6.39 36.60
N ILE A 48 -18.19 7.63 36.08
CA ILE A 48 -17.13 8.16 35.24
C ILE A 48 -16.33 9.16 36.05
N ASP A 49 -15.05 8.87 36.26
CA ASP A 49 -14.10 9.75 36.94
C ASP A 49 -13.11 10.32 35.91
N VAL A 50 -13.17 11.63 35.68
CA VAL A 50 -12.27 12.36 34.78
C VAL A 50 -11.18 13.04 35.60
N LYS A 51 -9.90 12.71 35.35
CA LYS A 51 -8.75 13.34 36.00
C LYS A 51 -8.10 14.32 35.03
N TYR A 52 -7.82 15.55 35.51
CA TYR A 52 -7.07 16.54 34.73
C TYR A 52 -5.57 16.40 35.01
N GLY A 53 -4.74 16.60 33.97
CA GLY A 53 -3.29 16.59 34.13
C GLY A 53 -2.82 17.70 35.07
N GLY A 54 -2.11 17.34 36.15
CA GLY A 54 -1.44 18.30 37.05
C GLY A 54 -2.03 18.50 38.45
N GLY A 55 -3.08 17.77 38.88
CA GLY A 55 -3.62 17.90 40.24
C GLY A 55 -4.37 16.67 40.76
N THR A 56 -4.69 16.65 42.07
CA THR A 56 -5.46 15.59 42.75
C THR A 56 -6.97 15.65 42.51
N GLY A 57 -7.45 16.67 41.77
CA GLY A 57 -8.87 16.86 41.46
C GLY A 57 -9.38 15.89 40.41
N PHE A 58 -10.53 15.26 40.66
CA PHE A 58 -11.28 14.49 39.68
C PHE A 58 -12.72 15.02 39.57
N LEU A 59 -13.26 14.90 38.36
CA LEU A 59 -14.64 15.25 38.05
C LEU A 59 -15.44 13.95 37.93
N ARG A 60 -16.37 13.73 38.85
CA ARG A 60 -17.21 12.52 38.91
C ARG A 60 -18.57 12.76 38.26
N ARG A 61 -19.01 11.81 37.45
CA ARG A 61 -20.38 11.73 36.92
C ARG A 61 -20.95 10.33 37.16
N ILE A 62 -22.20 10.27 37.57
CA ILE A 62 -22.95 9.02 37.71
C ILE A 62 -24.00 9.02 36.61
N LEU A 63 -23.96 8.01 35.76
CA LEU A 63 -24.89 7.84 34.66
C LEU A 63 -25.72 6.57 34.88
N PRO A 64 -27.05 6.63 34.80
CA PRO A 64 -27.86 5.43 34.80
C PRO A 64 -27.64 4.64 33.50
N GLY A 65 -27.68 3.32 33.60
CA GLY A 65 -27.61 2.40 32.47
C GLY A 65 -28.58 1.24 32.66
N LEU A 66 -28.82 0.50 31.58
CA LEU A 66 -29.70 -0.67 31.60
C LEU A 66 -29.08 -1.80 30.80
N CYS A 67 -28.91 -2.93 31.46
CA CYS A 67 -28.49 -4.17 30.83
C CYS A 67 -29.68 -4.99 30.36
N GLN A 68 -29.70 -5.40 29.11
CA GLN A 68 -30.76 -6.24 28.56
C GLN A 68 -30.24 -7.20 27.51
N ILE A 69 -30.92 -8.35 27.38
CA ILE A 69 -30.71 -9.28 26.27
C ILE A 69 -31.15 -8.58 24.97
N PRO A 70 -30.36 -8.62 23.88
CA PRO A 70 -30.78 -8.07 22.60
C PRO A 70 -32.08 -8.73 22.16
N VAL A 71 -33.12 -7.93 21.91
CA VAL A 71 -34.36 -8.46 21.34
C VAL A 71 -34.05 -8.83 19.89
N ASN A 72 -34.08 -10.13 19.56
CA ASN A 72 -34.08 -10.56 18.16
C ASN A 72 -35.22 -9.80 17.45
N ARG A 73 -34.87 -9.06 16.40
CA ARG A 73 -35.79 -8.17 15.69
C ARG A 73 -37.06 -8.93 15.28
N PRO A 74 -38.24 -8.26 15.24
CA PRO A 74 -39.41 -8.86 14.62
C PRO A 74 -39.06 -9.25 13.19
N VAL A 75 -39.29 -10.52 12.85
CA VAL A 75 -39.13 -11.06 11.50
C VAL A 75 -40.06 -10.26 10.58
N ILE A 76 -39.47 -9.46 9.69
CA ILE A 76 -40.21 -8.80 8.61
C ILE A 76 -40.66 -9.92 7.65
N SER A 77 -41.97 -10.08 7.50
CA SER A 77 -42.63 -11.10 6.67
C SER A 77 -42.61 -10.78 5.16
N HIS A 78 -41.55 -10.16 4.66
CA HIS A 78 -41.32 -9.97 3.23
C HIS A 78 -39.85 -10.26 2.89
N PRO A 79 -39.57 -10.94 1.76
CA PRO A 79 -38.20 -11.21 1.36
C PRO A 79 -37.43 -9.88 1.23
N PRO A 80 -36.23 -9.77 1.83
CA PRO A 80 -35.45 -8.54 1.80
C PRO A 80 -35.12 -8.16 0.36
N LYS A 81 -35.51 -6.95 -0.05
CA LYS A 81 -35.06 -6.39 -1.33
C LYS A 81 -33.66 -5.84 -1.15
N CYS A 82 -32.68 -6.46 -1.80
CA CYS A 82 -31.31 -5.98 -1.83
C CYS A 82 -31.23 -4.65 -2.59
N GLN A 83 -30.39 -3.73 -2.09
CA GLN A 83 -30.14 -2.41 -2.65
C GLN A 83 -28.83 -2.40 -3.45
N ASN A 84 -28.57 -1.32 -4.18
CA ASN A 84 -27.29 -1.06 -4.87
C ASN A 84 -26.79 -2.23 -5.74
N GLY A 85 -27.70 -2.88 -6.46
CA GLY A 85 -27.36 -3.99 -7.37
C GLY A 85 -27.16 -5.35 -6.70
N GLY A 86 -27.22 -5.45 -5.36
CA GLY A 86 -27.08 -6.73 -4.67
C GLY A 86 -28.19 -7.73 -5.03
N HIS A 87 -27.90 -9.03 -4.88
CA HIS A 87 -28.83 -10.12 -5.20
C HIS A 87 -28.95 -11.12 -4.04
N LEU A 88 -30.05 -11.87 -3.99
CA LEU A 88 -30.28 -12.86 -2.94
C LEU A 88 -29.52 -14.15 -3.24
N ASP A 89 -28.81 -14.68 -2.26
CA ASP A 89 -28.26 -16.04 -2.31
C ASP A 89 -29.32 -17.12 -2.03
N VAL A 90 -28.92 -18.38 -2.14
CA VAL A 90 -29.76 -19.56 -1.84
C VAL A 90 -30.31 -19.60 -0.40
N SER A 91 -29.69 -18.86 0.52
CA SER A 91 -30.09 -18.73 1.92
C SER A 91 -30.97 -17.49 2.17
N ARG A 92 -31.41 -16.78 1.12
CA ARG A 92 -32.17 -15.52 1.17
C ARG A 92 -31.43 -14.38 1.88
N LYS A 93 -30.11 -14.36 1.80
CA LYS A 93 -29.26 -13.25 2.26
C LYS A 93 -28.79 -12.43 1.07
N CYS A 94 -28.69 -11.11 1.22
CA CYS A 94 -28.15 -10.26 0.16
C CYS A 94 -26.63 -10.45 0.03
N VAL A 95 -26.20 -10.78 -1.19
CA VAL A 95 -24.81 -10.71 -1.66
C VAL A 95 -24.64 -9.36 -2.33
N CYS A 96 -23.68 -8.59 -1.85
CA CYS A 96 -23.47 -7.22 -2.30
C CYS A 96 -22.48 -7.16 -3.45
N GLU A 97 -22.79 -6.27 -4.39
CA GLU A 97 -21.82 -5.86 -5.41
C GLU A 97 -20.59 -5.21 -4.76
N PRO A 98 -19.43 -5.18 -5.45
CA PRO A 98 -18.22 -4.55 -4.94
C PRO A 98 -18.49 -3.14 -4.42
N TYR A 99 -17.83 -2.78 -3.32
CA TYR A 99 -17.94 -1.48 -2.64
C TYR A 99 -19.31 -1.19 -1.98
N PHE A 100 -20.14 -2.20 -1.79
CA PHE A 100 -21.34 -2.15 -0.96
C PHE A 100 -21.33 -3.20 0.14
N SER A 101 -21.96 -2.91 1.27
CA SER A 101 -22.04 -3.81 2.44
C SER A 101 -23.36 -3.62 3.20
N GLY A 102 -23.58 -4.44 4.23
CA GLY A 102 -24.83 -4.44 5.01
C GLY A 102 -25.71 -5.64 4.69
N ASN A 103 -26.78 -5.80 5.46
CA ASN A 103 -27.66 -6.97 5.32
C ASN A 103 -28.54 -6.89 4.06
N LEU A 104 -28.72 -5.69 3.52
CA LEU A 104 -29.45 -5.38 2.30
C LEU A 104 -28.56 -4.64 1.28
N CYS A 105 -27.23 -4.63 1.46
CA CYS A 105 -26.29 -3.88 0.64
C CYS A 105 -26.52 -2.36 0.65
N GLU A 106 -27.12 -1.86 1.73
CA GLU A 106 -27.51 -0.46 1.92
C GLU A 106 -26.32 0.46 2.26
N THR A 107 -25.17 -0.11 2.64
CA THR A 107 -24.02 0.65 3.12
C THR A 107 -22.99 0.80 2.00
N ILE A 108 -22.81 2.03 1.52
CA ILE A 108 -21.71 2.40 0.61
C ILE A 108 -20.38 2.23 1.35
N VAL A 109 -19.41 1.61 0.69
CA VAL A 109 -18.04 1.46 1.18
C VAL A 109 -17.13 2.40 0.39
N CYS A 110 -16.49 3.33 1.08
CA CYS A 110 -15.44 4.17 0.52
C CYS A 110 -14.08 3.55 0.84
N ILE A 111 -13.23 3.40 -0.16
CA ILE A 111 -11.89 2.80 -0.01
C ILE A 111 -10.79 3.86 -0.08
N ASN A 112 -9.54 3.47 0.16
CA ASN A 112 -8.37 4.35 0.04
C ASN A 112 -8.44 5.66 0.85
N GLY A 113 -9.02 5.61 2.05
CA GLY A 113 -9.19 6.80 2.90
C GLY A 113 -10.33 7.74 2.47
N GLY A 114 -11.13 7.34 1.49
CA GLY A 114 -12.36 8.01 1.10
C GLY A 114 -13.36 8.08 2.26
N SER A 115 -14.10 9.18 2.33
CA SER A 115 -15.20 9.35 3.28
C SER A 115 -16.54 9.37 2.56
N LEU A 116 -17.62 8.96 3.20
CA LEU A 116 -18.95 9.02 2.58
C LEU A 116 -19.26 10.46 2.17
N ASN A 117 -19.65 10.65 0.91
CA ASN A 117 -20.18 11.94 0.50
C ASN A 117 -21.55 12.12 1.17
N PRO A 118 -21.78 13.18 1.96
CA PRO A 118 -23.06 13.42 2.61
C PRO A 118 -24.20 13.74 1.63
N TYR A 119 -23.86 14.13 0.40
CA TYR A 119 -24.82 14.54 -0.64
C TYR A 119 -24.54 13.82 -1.99
N PRO A 120 -24.63 12.47 -2.03
CA PRO A 120 -24.37 11.71 -3.24
C PRO A 120 -25.50 11.92 -4.27
N GLY A 121 -25.18 12.03 -5.55
CA GLY A 121 -26.20 12.06 -6.62
C GLY A 121 -27.10 13.30 -6.68
N GLY A 122 -26.66 14.45 -6.13
CA GLY A 122 -27.33 15.74 -6.32
C GLY A 122 -27.36 16.20 -7.80
N PRO A 123 -27.87 17.41 -8.11
CA PRO A 123 -28.06 17.90 -9.49
C PRO A 123 -26.77 17.97 -10.34
N TYR A 124 -25.61 17.78 -9.71
CA TYR A 124 -24.28 17.75 -10.35
C TYR A 124 -23.67 16.33 -10.44
N ASN A 125 -24.42 15.25 -10.16
CA ASN A 125 -23.93 13.87 -10.15
C ASN A 125 -22.64 13.69 -9.32
N LEU A 126 -22.65 14.21 -8.09
CA LEU A 126 -21.51 14.11 -7.19
C LEU A 126 -21.23 12.63 -6.81
N PRO A 127 -19.95 12.22 -6.69
CA PRO A 127 -19.57 10.84 -6.37
C PRO A 127 -20.10 10.39 -5.01
N LEU A 128 -20.25 9.07 -4.80
CA LEU A 128 -20.79 8.50 -3.56
C LEU A 128 -19.84 8.71 -2.35
N CYS A 129 -18.56 8.90 -2.62
CA CYS A 129 -17.50 9.13 -1.66
C CYS A 129 -16.72 10.41 -1.97
N ASN A 130 -16.34 11.15 -0.92
CA ASN A 130 -15.36 12.23 -0.96
C ASN A 130 -13.96 11.63 -0.87
N CYS A 131 -13.20 11.73 -1.96
CA CYS A 131 -11.90 11.11 -2.07
C CYS A 131 -10.77 12.04 -1.61
N PRO A 132 -9.76 11.49 -0.89
CA PRO A 132 -8.56 12.25 -0.58
C PRO A 132 -7.79 12.59 -1.86
N ALA A 133 -6.91 13.58 -1.77
CA ALA A 133 -6.06 13.98 -2.89
C ALA A 133 -5.30 12.77 -3.46
N GLY A 134 -5.35 12.60 -4.78
CA GLY A 134 -4.77 11.44 -5.45
C GLY A 134 -5.72 10.26 -5.66
N TYR A 135 -6.98 10.36 -5.23
CA TYR A 135 -8.02 9.35 -5.50
C TYR A 135 -9.29 10.00 -6.05
N GLN A 136 -10.01 9.26 -6.90
CA GLN A 136 -11.26 9.64 -7.56
C GLN A 136 -12.12 8.38 -7.80
N GLY A 137 -13.26 8.52 -8.47
CA GLY A 137 -14.24 7.45 -8.63
C GLY A 137 -15.42 7.59 -7.66
N GLN A 138 -16.42 6.71 -7.78
CA GLN A 138 -17.61 6.80 -6.92
C GLN A 138 -17.33 6.38 -5.49
N HIS A 139 -16.36 5.49 -5.30
CA HIS A 139 -15.96 4.86 -4.05
C HIS A 139 -14.49 5.15 -3.67
N CYS A 140 -13.83 6.07 -4.37
CA CYS A 140 -12.39 6.37 -4.25
C CYS A 140 -11.47 5.21 -4.68
N GLU A 141 -11.99 4.40 -5.60
CA GLU A 141 -11.39 3.21 -6.18
C GLU A 141 -10.35 3.54 -7.25
N ILE A 142 -10.41 4.73 -7.84
CA ILE A 142 -9.50 5.15 -8.92
C ILE A 142 -8.41 6.02 -8.33
N LEU A 143 -7.16 5.60 -8.39
CA LEU A 143 -6.05 6.47 -8.04
C LEU A 143 -5.72 7.41 -9.22
N SER A 144 -5.60 8.70 -8.97
CA SER A 144 -5.26 9.75 -9.95
C SER A 144 -3.93 10.43 -9.60
N CYS A 145 -3.08 10.67 -10.59
CA CYS A 145 -1.82 11.35 -10.36
C CYS A 145 -2.01 12.86 -10.21
N VAL A 146 -1.44 13.43 -9.15
CA VAL A 146 -1.45 14.89 -8.93
C VAL A 146 -0.35 15.56 -9.77
N LEU A 147 0.74 14.85 -10.01
CA LEU A 147 1.89 15.27 -10.82
C LEU A 147 2.17 14.20 -11.87
N GLN A 148 2.19 14.61 -13.14
CA GLN A 148 2.59 13.73 -14.24
C GLN A 148 4.12 13.66 -14.29
N SER A 149 4.67 12.45 -14.45
CA SER A 149 6.11 12.32 -14.72
C SER A 149 6.47 12.79 -16.13
N THR A 150 7.67 13.33 -16.29
CA THR A 150 8.28 13.66 -17.58
C THR A 150 8.98 12.45 -18.22
N GLN A 151 8.87 11.27 -17.61
CA GLN A 151 9.55 10.07 -18.07
C GLN A 151 9.09 9.66 -19.46
N SER A 152 10.06 9.46 -20.36
CA SER A 152 9.83 8.87 -21.68
C SER A 152 10.17 7.38 -21.62
N PHE A 153 9.25 6.56 -22.10
CA PHE A 153 9.39 5.11 -22.17
C PHE A 153 9.80 4.68 -23.58
N ASP A 154 11.06 4.95 -23.93
CA ASP A 154 11.56 4.60 -25.26
C ASP A 154 11.99 3.12 -25.33
N VAL A 155 11.33 2.36 -26.19
CA VAL A 155 11.66 0.96 -26.48
C VAL A 155 12.42 0.75 -27.78
N ASN A 156 12.59 1.80 -28.59
CA ASN A 156 13.11 1.70 -29.95
C ASN A 156 14.57 2.10 -30.06
N HIS A 157 15.02 3.09 -29.28
CA HIS A 157 16.39 3.58 -29.37
C HIS A 157 17.21 3.27 -28.13
N ARG A 158 18.49 2.98 -28.34
CA ARG A 158 19.49 2.67 -27.32
C ARG A 158 20.78 3.44 -27.58
N THR A 159 21.62 3.48 -26.57
CA THR A 159 23.00 3.96 -26.68
C THR A 159 23.94 2.75 -26.69
N LEU A 160 24.96 2.75 -27.55
CA LEU A 160 26.09 1.82 -27.39
C LEU A 160 27.22 2.57 -26.67
N ALA A 161 27.60 2.11 -25.48
CA ALA A 161 28.65 2.76 -24.72
C ALA A 161 29.84 1.84 -24.46
N LEU A 162 31.04 2.40 -24.62
CA LEU A 162 32.31 1.78 -24.24
C LEU A 162 32.98 2.62 -23.15
N VAL A 163 33.29 1.99 -22.03
CA VAL A 163 34.19 2.52 -21.00
C VAL A 163 35.52 1.80 -21.17
N TYR A 164 36.54 2.54 -21.62
CA TYR A 164 37.80 1.97 -22.04
C TYR A 164 38.96 2.51 -21.21
N GLN A 165 39.68 1.60 -20.56
CA GLN A 165 40.94 1.96 -19.94
C GLN A 165 41.94 2.32 -21.05
N THR A 166 42.59 3.48 -20.96
CA THR A 166 43.55 3.98 -21.96
C THR A 166 44.95 4.09 -21.37
N THR A 167 45.37 3.08 -20.60
CA THR A 167 46.76 2.92 -20.14
C THR A 167 47.58 2.12 -21.17
N GLN A 168 48.89 2.36 -21.25
CA GLN A 168 49.76 1.67 -22.21
C GLN A 168 49.69 0.14 -22.12
N SER A 169 49.37 -0.41 -20.94
CA SER A 169 49.25 -1.85 -20.68
C SER A 169 48.15 -2.56 -21.49
N ILE A 170 47.13 -1.83 -21.95
CA ILE A 170 45.99 -2.40 -22.70
C ILE A 170 45.99 -1.98 -24.18
N ALA A 171 46.97 -1.19 -24.62
CA ALA A 171 47.05 -0.63 -25.97
C ALA A 171 47.04 -1.70 -27.08
N LEU A 172 47.63 -2.87 -26.80
CA LEU A 172 47.66 -4.00 -27.73
C LEU A 172 46.27 -4.57 -28.05
N ALA A 173 45.28 -4.33 -27.21
CA ALA A 173 43.92 -4.81 -27.41
C ALA A 173 43.10 -3.89 -28.34
N ASN A 174 43.57 -2.67 -28.60
CA ASN A 174 42.76 -1.63 -29.23
C ASN A 174 42.29 -2.01 -30.64
N SER A 175 43.15 -2.65 -31.43
CA SER A 175 42.77 -3.14 -32.76
C SER A 175 41.71 -4.22 -32.69
N HIS A 176 41.77 -5.12 -31.71
CA HIS A 176 40.77 -6.17 -31.53
C HIS A 176 39.43 -5.56 -31.09
N VAL A 177 39.45 -4.61 -30.15
CA VAL A 177 38.24 -3.94 -29.66
C VAL A 177 37.58 -3.11 -30.77
N SER A 178 38.35 -2.32 -31.53
CA SER A 178 37.81 -1.50 -32.61
C SER A 178 37.26 -2.33 -33.77
N ASP A 179 37.94 -3.41 -34.19
CA ASP A 179 37.44 -4.34 -35.21
C ASP A 179 36.13 -5.03 -34.77
N ALA A 180 36.03 -5.43 -33.50
CA ALA A 180 34.84 -6.06 -32.97
C ALA A 180 33.65 -5.08 -32.88
N LEU A 181 33.91 -3.83 -32.48
CA LEU A 181 32.90 -2.77 -32.47
C LEU A 181 32.45 -2.37 -33.87
N GLU A 182 33.36 -2.35 -34.84
CA GLU A 182 33.03 -2.14 -36.24
C GLU A 182 32.07 -3.24 -36.73
N SER A 183 32.38 -4.50 -36.43
CA SER A 183 31.52 -5.64 -36.79
C SER A 183 30.13 -5.53 -36.13
N LEU A 184 30.08 -5.17 -34.84
CA LEU A 184 28.84 -5.00 -34.10
C LEU A 184 28.00 -3.85 -34.65
N THR A 185 28.59 -2.69 -34.84
CA THR A 185 27.88 -1.51 -35.35
C THR A 185 27.38 -1.72 -36.78
N ASN A 186 28.19 -2.33 -37.65
CA ASN A 186 27.76 -2.72 -39.00
C ASN A 186 26.56 -3.68 -39.00
N PHE A 187 26.50 -4.63 -38.05
CA PHE A 187 25.31 -5.49 -37.90
C PHE A 187 24.07 -4.65 -37.56
N TYR A 188 24.15 -3.78 -36.56
CA TYR A 188 23.01 -2.98 -36.14
C TYR A 188 22.57 -1.95 -37.18
N ASP A 189 23.51 -1.36 -37.92
CA ASP A 189 23.24 -0.40 -38.99
C ASP A 189 22.50 -1.05 -40.17
N ASN A 190 22.80 -2.32 -40.48
CA ASN A 190 22.21 -3.06 -41.59
C ASN A 190 20.90 -3.78 -41.22
N GLU A 191 20.88 -4.53 -40.12
CA GLU A 191 19.77 -5.43 -39.77
C GLU A 191 18.67 -4.72 -38.98
N THR A 192 19.03 -3.71 -38.20
CA THR A 192 18.13 -3.07 -37.23
C THR A 192 18.33 -1.56 -37.20
N SER A 193 18.37 -0.96 -38.41
CA SER A 193 18.67 0.46 -38.61
C SER A 193 17.91 1.36 -37.62
N ASN A 194 18.63 2.31 -37.02
CA ASN A 194 18.19 3.23 -35.95
C ASN A 194 17.99 2.61 -34.56
N TYR A 195 18.41 1.36 -34.31
CA TYR A 195 18.38 0.82 -32.93
C TYR A 195 19.34 1.56 -31.99
N PHE A 196 20.56 1.81 -32.44
CA PHE A 196 21.48 2.72 -31.75
C PHE A 196 21.43 4.10 -32.41
N ASP A 197 21.09 5.12 -31.63
CA ASP A 197 21.00 6.51 -32.12
C ASP A 197 22.00 7.47 -31.42
N ALA A 198 22.74 6.93 -30.46
CA ALA A 198 23.86 7.58 -29.81
C ALA A 198 24.93 6.54 -29.46
N TYR A 199 26.18 6.99 -29.50
CA TYR A 199 27.34 6.19 -29.14
C TYR A 199 28.17 6.96 -28.13
N VAL A 200 28.72 6.30 -27.11
CA VAL A 200 29.50 6.98 -26.06
C VAL A 200 30.83 6.27 -25.85
N LEU A 201 31.92 7.04 -25.91
CA LEU A 201 33.25 6.59 -25.50
C LEU A 201 33.64 7.32 -24.22
N THR A 202 33.87 6.55 -23.16
CA THR A 202 34.51 7.02 -21.94
C THR A 202 35.91 6.43 -21.85
N ALA A 203 36.93 7.23 -22.12
CA ALA A 203 38.32 6.85 -21.93
C ALA A 203 38.78 7.23 -20.52
N PHE A 204 39.56 6.36 -19.88
CA PHE A 204 40.13 6.68 -18.56
C PHE A 204 41.54 6.14 -18.35
N ALA A 205 42.36 6.94 -17.67
CA ALA A 205 43.67 6.55 -17.17
C ALA A 205 43.97 7.35 -15.90
N ASP A 206 44.31 6.64 -14.83
CA ASP A 206 44.46 7.16 -13.49
C ASP A 206 43.21 7.92 -13.04
N LEU A 207 43.34 9.21 -12.76
CA LEU A 207 42.23 10.09 -12.39
C LEU A 207 41.61 10.83 -13.59
N ASN A 208 42.21 10.72 -14.77
CA ASN A 208 41.72 11.39 -15.96
C ASN A 208 40.61 10.55 -16.58
N VAL A 209 39.44 11.14 -16.73
CA VAL A 209 38.27 10.54 -17.38
C VAL A 209 37.77 11.51 -18.44
N THR A 210 37.56 11.02 -19.66
CA THR A 210 36.99 11.79 -20.77
C THR A 210 35.83 11.02 -21.37
N SER A 211 34.64 11.63 -21.35
CA SER A 211 33.42 11.02 -21.87
C SER A 211 32.88 11.85 -23.03
N THR A 212 32.72 11.22 -24.20
CA THR A 212 32.31 11.90 -25.44
C THR A 212 31.15 11.14 -26.10
N THR A 213 30.15 11.88 -26.58
CA THR A 213 29.02 11.32 -27.34
C THR A 213 29.23 11.52 -28.84
N TYR A 214 28.90 10.50 -29.62
CA TYR A 214 28.94 10.48 -31.08
C TYR A 214 27.55 10.14 -31.62
N LYS A 215 27.21 10.73 -32.77
CA LYS A 215 25.91 10.49 -33.44
C LYS A 215 25.96 9.35 -34.47
N ASN A 216 27.15 8.95 -34.89
CA ASN A 216 27.35 7.95 -35.94
C ASN A 216 28.31 6.87 -35.48
N SER A 217 28.04 5.61 -35.85
CA SER A 217 28.84 4.44 -35.53
C SER A 217 30.28 4.58 -36.02
N THR A 218 30.47 5.03 -37.26
CA THR A 218 31.81 5.19 -37.85
C THR A 218 32.70 6.13 -37.04
N ALA A 219 32.19 7.31 -36.66
CA ALA A 219 32.95 8.28 -35.88
C ALA A 219 33.28 7.77 -34.47
N PHE A 220 32.39 6.97 -33.88
CA PHE A 220 32.65 6.31 -32.61
C PHE A 220 33.75 5.25 -32.72
N VAL A 221 33.67 4.38 -33.73
CA VAL A 221 34.67 3.33 -33.97
C VAL A 221 36.04 3.94 -34.30
N ASP A 222 36.08 4.99 -35.12
CA ASP A 222 37.32 5.73 -35.44
C ASP A 222 37.92 6.36 -34.17
N ALA A 223 37.11 6.94 -33.29
CA ALA A 223 37.60 7.48 -32.01
C ALA A 223 38.16 6.41 -31.07
N VAL A 224 37.59 5.20 -31.07
CA VAL A 224 38.18 4.05 -30.35
C VAL A 224 39.52 3.66 -30.98
N ARG A 225 39.56 3.51 -32.31
CA ARG A 225 40.76 3.17 -33.06
C ARG A 225 41.90 4.17 -32.84
N ASP A 226 41.58 5.46 -32.75
CA ASP A 226 42.54 6.56 -32.58
C ASP A 226 42.83 6.91 -31.11
N SER A 227 42.32 6.11 -30.16
CA SER A 227 42.51 6.33 -28.73
C SER A 227 43.99 6.43 -28.35
N GLN A 228 44.31 7.45 -27.54
CA GLN A 228 45.67 7.70 -27.07
C GLN A 228 45.89 6.98 -25.74
N PHE A 229 46.96 6.19 -25.67
CA PHE A 229 47.32 5.42 -24.49
C PHE A 229 48.43 6.12 -23.71
N THR A 230 48.24 6.27 -22.40
CA THR A 230 49.20 6.94 -21.52
C THR A 230 49.92 5.97 -20.60
N MET A 231 51.17 6.29 -20.27
CA MET A 231 51.90 5.56 -19.24
C MET A 231 51.33 5.90 -17.87
N SER A 232 50.80 4.90 -17.18
CA SER A 232 50.36 5.02 -15.78
C SER A 232 51.40 4.42 -14.83
N LEU A 233 51.61 5.10 -13.70
CA LEU A 233 52.39 4.59 -12.58
C LEU A 233 51.50 3.95 -11.49
N GLN A 234 50.19 4.05 -11.61
CA GLN A 234 49.23 3.54 -10.64
C GLN A 234 48.92 2.07 -10.92
N LYS A 235 49.10 1.23 -9.90
CA LYS A 235 48.76 -0.20 -9.99
C LYS A 235 47.25 -0.46 -10.03
N LYS A 236 46.44 0.50 -9.56
CA LYS A 236 44.98 0.42 -9.51
C LYS A 236 44.37 1.59 -10.27
N GLN A 237 43.22 1.38 -10.89
CA GLN A 237 42.57 2.38 -11.74
C GLN A 237 41.15 2.71 -11.27
N PHE A 238 40.68 3.92 -11.55
CA PHE A 238 39.35 4.41 -11.14
C PHE A 238 38.24 4.03 -12.15
N ALA A 239 38.18 2.74 -12.50
CA ALA A 239 37.28 2.20 -13.51
C ALA A 239 35.79 2.46 -13.20
N ILE A 240 35.41 2.44 -11.93
CA ILE A 240 34.02 2.67 -11.52
C ILE A 240 33.68 4.15 -11.58
N GLY A 241 34.64 5.04 -11.31
CA GLY A 241 34.50 6.47 -11.57
C GLY A 241 34.25 6.78 -13.03
N ALA A 242 35.02 6.17 -13.91
CA ALA A 242 34.82 6.29 -15.35
C ALA A 242 33.41 5.80 -15.74
N LEU A 243 32.98 4.65 -15.23
CA LEU A 243 31.64 4.12 -15.48
C LEU A 243 30.52 5.08 -15.03
N VAL A 244 30.66 5.72 -13.86
CA VAL A 244 29.68 6.71 -13.36
C VAL A 244 29.59 7.94 -14.27
N SER A 245 30.70 8.38 -14.86
CA SER A 245 30.71 9.55 -15.76
C SER A 245 29.86 9.37 -17.03
N LEU A 246 29.52 8.14 -17.42
CA LEU A 246 28.57 7.88 -18.52
C LEU A 246 27.21 8.53 -18.26
N PHE A 247 26.74 8.47 -17.01
CA PHE A 247 25.42 8.96 -16.63
C PHE A 247 25.38 10.49 -16.55
N GLU A 248 26.52 11.13 -16.32
CA GLU A 248 26.65 12.60 -16.23
C GLU A 248 26.47 13.30 -17.59
N LEU A 249 26.63 12.57 -18.71
CA LEU A 249 26.43 13.11 -20.05
C LEU A 249 24.96 13.38 -20.40
N GLY A 250 24.01 12.70 -19.73
CA GLY A 250 22.58 12.79 -20.04
C GLY A 250 22.16 12.18 -21.38
N THR A 251 23.08 11.56 -22.13
CA THR A 251 22.82 10.93 -23.44
C THR A 251 22.61 9.42 -23.37
N LEU A 252 22.99 8.78 -22.25
CA LEU A 252 22.82 7.34 -22.04
C LEU A 252 21.34 7.00 -21.88
N ARG A 253 20.78 6.24 -22.82
CA ARG A 253 19.40 5.74 -22.75
C ARG A 253 19.29 4.55 -21.79
N LYS A 254 18.10 4.34 -21.21
CA LYS A 254 17.82 3.12 -20.43
C LYS A 254 17.97 1.86 -21.30
N ARG A 255 18.35 0.74 -20.69
CA ARG A 255 18.55 -0.57 -21.35
C ARG A 255 19.63 -0.58 -22.43
N SER A 256 20.55 0.37 -22.35
CA SER A 256 21.70 0.45 -23.23
C SER A 256 22.76 -0.59 -22.84
N PRO A 257 23.36 -1.31 -23.79
CA PRO A 257 24.51 -2.14 -23.52
C PRO A 257 25.75 -1.28 -23.24
N VAL A 258 26.45 -1.61 -22.16
CA VAL A 258 27.71 -0.95 -21.79
C VAL A 258 28.81 -2.00 -21.73
N PHE A 259 29.90 -1.76 -22.45
CA PHE A 259 31.12 -2.55 -22.34
C PHE A 259 32.14 -1.80 -21.49
N LEU A 260 32.69 -2.46 -20.47
CA LEU A 260 33.82 -1.97 -19.67
C LEU A 260 35.04 -2.85 -19.94
N ILE A 261 36.12 -2.25 -20.43
CA ILE A 261 37.35 -2.98 -20.76
C ILE A 261 38.48 -2.48 -19.87
N VAL A 262 39.07 -3.41 -19.11
CA VAL A 262 40.07 -3.13 -18.06
C VAL A 262 41.16 -4.19 -18.04
N ASP A 263 42.33 -3.85 -17.51
CA ASP A 263 43.42 -4.80 -17.24
C ASP A 263 44.00 -4.65 -15.82
N SER A 264 43.32 -3.90 -14.96
CA SER A 264 43.85 -3.44 -13.67
C SER A 264 42.84 -3.58 -12.53
N PRO A 265 43.30 -3.72 -11.27
CA PRO A 265 42.46 -3.66 -10.09
C PRO A 265 41.67 -2.36 -9.91
N VAL A 266 40.52 -2.45 -9.24
CA VAL A 266 39.68 -1.30 -8.90
C VAL A 266 40.31 -0.46 -7.78
N ALA A 267 40.45 0.85 -8.01
CA ALA A 267 40.89 1.83 -7.02
C ALA A 267 39.72 2.53 -6.28
N ASP A 268 38.50 2.46 -6.83
CA ASP A 268 37.33 3.14 -6.29
C ASP A 268 36.87 2.58 -4.94
N SER A 269 36.26 3.45 -4.12
CA SER A 269 35.75 3.06 -2.81
C SER A 269 34.48 2.19 -2.92
N PRO A 270 34.18 1.36 -1.90
CA PRO A 270 32.93 0.59 -1.86
C PRO A 270 31.66 1.43 -2.01
N ASP A 271 31.64 2.64 -1.45
CA ASP A 271 30.52 3.59 -1.60
C ASP A 271 30.28 3.96 -3.07
N LYS A 272 31.36 4.18 -3.83
CA LYS A 272 31.28 4.55 -5.24
C LYS A 272 30.85 3.36 -6.11
N ILE A 273 31.24 2.15 -5.74
CA ILE A 273 30.72 0.90 -6.34
C ILE A 273 29.22 0.76 -6.10
N ASN A 274 28.73 1.00 -4.87
CA ASN A 274 27.30 0.95 -4.57
C ASN A 274 26.54 2.05 -5.31
N HIS A 275 27.11 3.25 -5.44
CA HIS A 275 26.52 4.32 -6.24
C HIS A 275 26.41 3.94 -7.72
N ALA A 276 27.45 3.34 -8.31
CA ALA A 276 27.40 2.83 -9.68
C ALA A 276 26.34 1.74 -9.85
N LYS A 277 26.20 0.81 -8.89
CA LYS A 277 25.14 -0.21 -8.90
C LYS A 277 23.73 0.40 -8.91
N ASN A 278 23.51 1.47 -8.12
CA ASN A 278 22.23 2.20 -8.14
C ASN A 278 21.95 2.77 -9.52
N LEU A 279 22.89 3.51 -10.12
CA LEU A 279 22.72 4.13 -11.43
C LEU A 279 22.50 3.09 -12.54
N LEU A 280 23.27 2.00 -12.53
CA LEU A 280 23.11 0.92 -13.50
C LEU A 280 21.74 0.26 -13.41
N THR A 281 21.26 0.00 -12.19
CA THR A 281 19.92 -0.58 -11.96
C THR A 281 18.81 0.38 -12.36
N GLU A 282 18.95 1.66 -12.01
CA GLU A 282 17.98 2.71 -12.33
C GLU A 282 17.75 2.87 -13.84
N TYR A 283 18.81 2.72 -14.63
CA TYR A 283 18.77 2.81 -16.08
C TYR A 283 18.59 1.43 -16.76
N ASP A 284 18.38 0.34 -16.00
CA ASP A 284 18.34 -1.03 -16.53
C ASP A 284 19.54 -1.36 -17.44
N ILE A 285 20.74 -0.83 -17.15
CA ILE A 285 21.93 -1.00 -17.99
C ILE A 285 22.44 -2.42 -17.91
N LEU A 286 22.71 -3.06 -19.05
CA LEU A 286 23.41 -4.33 -19.10
C LEU A 286 24.93 -4.09 -19.13
N LEU A 287 25.61 -4.27 -17.98
CA LEU A 287 27.05 -4.04 -17.87
C LEU A 287 27.85 -5.32 -18.21
N ASN A 288 28.59 -5.27 -19.31
CA ASN A 288 29.45 -6.35 -19.76
C ASN A 288 30.91 -5.96 -19.56
N ILE A 289 31.69 -6.78 -18.86
CA ILE A 289 33.06 -6.44 -18.47
C ILE A 289 34.03 -7.41 -19.15
N ILE A 290 35.09 -6.88 -19.76
CA ILE A 290 36.20 -7.66 -20.30
C ILE A 290 37.44 -7.33 -19.47
N VAL A 291 37.99 -8.35 -18.82
CA VAL A 291 39.23 -8.23 -18.05
C VAL A 291 40.37 -8.85 -18.85
N LEU A 292 41.38 -8.06 -19.17
CA LEU A 292 42.54 -8.44 -19.98
C LEU A 292 43.82 -8.59 -19.11
N PRO A 293 44.82 -9.36 -19.55
CA PRO A 293 46.15 -9.33 -18.95
C PRO A 293 46.90 -8.07 -19.40
N GLN A 294 47.69 -7.48 -18.51
CA GLN A 294 48.58 -6.38 -18.83
C GLN A 294 49.59 -6.82 -19.88
N PHE A 295 49.72 -6.03 -20.94
CA PHE A 295 50.58 -6.30 -22.11
C PHE A 295 50.35 -7.68 -22.75
N PHE A 296 49.19 -8.30 -22.54
CA PHE A 296 48.91 -9.70 -22.93
C PHE A 296 49.89 -10.71 -22.32
N ASP A 297 50.44 -10.41 -21.14
CA ASP A 297 51.46 -11.24 -20.49
C ASP A 297 51.08 -11.61 -19.04
N THR A 298 50.74 -10.62 -18.21
CA THR A 298 50.49 -10.89 -16.77
C THR A 298 49.15 -10.34 -16.31
N CYS A 299 48.40 -11.13 -15.54
CA CYS A 299 47.16 -10.67 -14.93
C CYS A 299 47.46 -9.86 -13.66
N ALA A 300 47.11 -8.58 -13.66
CA ALA A 300 47.21 -7.73 -12.47
C ALA A 300 45.97 -7.84 -11.55
N VAL A 301 44.84 -8.33 -12.08
CA VAL A 301 43.57 -8.43 -11.35
C VAL A 301 43.53 -9.71 -10.53
N CYS A 302 43.66 -9.61 -9.21
CA CYS A 302 43.60 -10.79 -8.34
C CYS A 302 42.14 -11.23 -8.09
N SER A 303 41.96 -12.38 -7.44
CA SER A 303 40.64 -12.95 -7.15
C SER A 303 39.74 -12.02 -6.31
N THR A 304 40.31 -11.23 -5.41
CA THR A 304 39.53 -10.26 -4.61
C THR A 304 39.08 -9.06 -5.43
N ASP A 305 39.88 -8.61 -6.41
CA ASP A 305 39.50 -7.51 -7.30
C ASP A 305 38.45 -7.97 -8.32
N MET A 306 38.58 -9.20 -8.84
CA MET A 306 37.58 -9.83 -9.71
C MET A 306 36.20 -9.90 -9.06
N LEU A 307 36.12 -10.06 -7.73
CA LEU A 307 34.85 -10.06 -7.01
C LEU A 307 34.08 -8.74 -7.20
N TYR A 308 34.75 -7.59 -7.26
CA TYR A 308 34.08 -6.31 -7.51
C TYR A 308 33.46 -6.27 -8.91
N TYR A 309 34.22 -6.64 -9.94
CA TYR A 309 33.71 -6.72 -11.31
C TYR A 309 32.57 -7.73 -11.45
N ASN A 310 32.72 -8.92 -10.86
CA ASN A 310 31.68 -9.93 -10.87
C ASN A 310 30.40 -9.42 -10.19
N THR A 311 30.50 -8.78 -9.01
CA THR A 311 29.29 -8.33 -8.29
C THR A 311 28.58 -7.15 -8.97
N ILE A 312 29.29 -6.26 -9.67
CA ILE A 312 28.67 -5.14 -10.39
C ILE A 312 28.12 -5.56 -11.76
N ALA A 313 28.74 -6.51 -12.46
CA ALA A 313 28.12 -7.09 -13.66
C ALA A 313 26.86 -7.88 -13.28
N GLN A 314 26.95 -8.72 -12.25
CA GLN A 314 25.81 -9.51 -11.75
C GLN A 314 24.63 -8.64 -11.31
N SER A 315 24.88 -7.47 -10.72
CA SER A 315 23.81 -6.56 -10.30
C SER A 315 22.92 -6.06 -11.43
N THR A 316 23.40 -6.21 -12.66
CA THR A 316 22.77 -5.70 -13.87
C THR A 316 22.27 -6.80 -14.82
N GLY A 317 22.44 -8.07 -14.44
CA GLY A 317 22.19 -9.21 -15.35
C GLY A 317 23.21 -9.31 -16.49
N GLY A 318 24.32 -8.57 -16.38
CA GLY A 318 25.45 -8.60 -17.31
C GLY A 318 26.47 -9.69 -16.96
N ALA A 319 27.54 -9.77 -17.75
CA ALA A 319 28.55 -10.82 -17.63
C ALA A 319 29.98 -10.26 -17.58
N VAL A 320 30.88 -11.01 -16.92
CA VAL A 320 32.32 -10.75 -16.97
C VAL A 320 32.99 -11.82 -17.82
N LEU A 321 33.67 -11.40 -18.89
CA LEU A 321 34.62 -12.23 -19.62
C LEU A 321 36.01 -12.04 -19.01
N ASN A 322 36.46 -13.06 -18.28
CA ASN A 322 37.78 -13.05 -17.68
C ASN A 322 38.80 -13.70 -18.64
N LEU A 323 39.58 -12.84 -19.30
CA LEU A 323 40.68 -13.22 -20.19
C LEU A 323 42.05 -13.00 -19.53
N CYS A 324 42.15 -12.96 -18.20
CA CYS A 324 43.43 -12.77 -17.53
C CYS A 324 44.48 -13.84 -17.85
N ASP A 325 44.08 -15.02 -18.31
CA ASP A 325 45.00 -16.01 -18.87
C ASP A 325 45.48 -15.54 -20.26
N PRO A 326 46.78 -15.25 -20.45
CA PRO A 326 47.33 -14.80 -21.73
C PRO A 326 47.02 -15.75 -22.89
N ALA A 327 46.90 -17.06 -22.64
CA ALA A 327 46.56 -18.03 -23.68
C ALA A 327 45.12 -17.83 -24.23
N LYS A 328 44.26 -17.19 -23.43
CA LYS A 328 42.84 -16.95 -23.74
C LYS A 328 42.60 -15.51 -24.21
N ALA A 329 43.50 -14.58 -23.89
CA ALA A 329 43.47 -13.20 -24.36
C ALA A 329 43.85 -13.09 -25.84
N ASN A 330 42.95 -13.50 -26.72
CA ASN A 330 43.15 -13.44 -28.17
C ASN A 330 42.03 -12.68 -28.86
N LYS A 331 42.28 -12.25 -30.10
CA LYS A 331 41.32 -11.51 -30.93
C LYS A 331 39.97 -12.23 -31.01
N GLN A 332 39.99 -13.54 -31.25
CA GLN A 332 38.78 -14.33 -31.42
C GLN A 332 37.84 -14.26 -30.20
N ASN A 333 38.37 -14.33 -28.98
CA ASN A 333 37.54 -14.26 -27.77
C ASN A 333 36.98 -12.85 -27.52
N ILE A 334 37.77 -11.81 -27.80
CA ILE A 334 37.33 -10.41 -27.70
C ILE A 334 36.24 -10.14 -28.73
N ASP A 335 36.47 -10.52 -29.99
CA ASP A 335 35.53 -10.39 -31.10
C ASP A 335 34.22 -11.11 -30.79
N LYS A 336 34.26 -12.39 -30.41
CA LYS A 336 33.07 -13.16 -30.06
C LYS A 336 32.24 -12.53 -28.95
N PHE A 337 32.87 -11.91 -27.95
CA PHE A 337 32.15 -11.35 -26.81
C PHE A 337 31.58 -9.96 -27.08
N ILE A 338 32.28 -9.11 -27.84
CA ILE A 338 31.74 -7.81 -28.22
C ILE A 338 30.71 -7.98 -29.34
N TYR A 339 31.05 -8.73 -30.39
CA TYR A 339 30.20 -8.92 -31.56
C TYR A 339 29.10 -9.97 -31.33
N ASP A 340 29.44 -11.26 -31.26
CA ASP A 340 28.41 -12.32 -31.29
C ASP A 340 27.46 -12.26 -30.09
N TYR A 341 27.98 -11.94 -28.89
CA TYR A 341 27.14 -11.73 -27.72
C TYR A 341 26.43 -10.37 -27.78
N GLY A 342 27.07 -9.31 -28.29
CA GLY A 342 26.44 -7.99 -28.48
C GLY A 342 25.26 -7.99 -29.45
N VAL A 343 25.25 -8.87 -30.45
CA VAL A 343 24.12 -9.08 -31.37
C VAL A 343 22.88 -9.58 -30.61
N THR A 344 23.06 -10.32 -29.51
CA THR A 344 21.92 -10.82 -28.70
C THR A 344 21.20 -9.72 -27.92
N PHE A 345 21.72 -8.49 -27.90
CA PHE A 345 21.14 -7.37 -27.14
C PHE A 345 19.99 -6.67 -27.86
N HIS A 346 19.74 -6.98 -29.13
CA HIS A 346 18.64 -6.36 -29.87
C HIS A 346 17.29 -6.71 -29.22
N ARG A 347 16.65 -5.71 -28.62
CA ARG A 347 15.35 -5.84 -27.92
C ARG A 347 15.33 -7.01 -26.92
N ARG A 348 16.47 -7.26 -26.28
CA ARG A 348 16.63 -8.35 -25.32
C ARG A 348 15.81 -8.10 -24.07
N GLU A 349 14.87 -8.98 -23.80
CA GLU A 349 14.05 -8.97 -22.59
C GLU A 349 14.25 -10.28 -21.83
N VAL A 350 14.53 -10.17 -20.52
CA VAL A 350 14.75 -11.32 -19.65
C VAL A 350 13.41 -11.83 -19.16
N ILE A 351 13.13 -13.12 -19.36
CA ILE A 351 11.91 -13.79 -18.91
C ILE A 351 12.05 -14.19 -17.44
N THR A 352 13.20 -14.76 -17.12
CA THR A 352 13.52 -15.25 -15.78
C THR A 352 15.03 -15.28 -15.58
N GLU A 353 15.44 -14.97 -14.36
CA GLU A 353 16.83 -15.02 -13.95
C GLU A 353 16.95 -15.64 -12.55
N THR A 354 18.00 -16.41 -12.32
CA THR A 354 18.28 -16.98 -11.02
C THR A 354 19.77 -17.19 -10.82
N LYS A 355 20.20 -17.28 -9.55
CA LYS A 355 21.57 -17.61 -9.16
C LYS A 355 21.56 -18.77 -8.21
N THR A 356 22.39 -19.77 -8.47
CA THR A 356 22.44 -21.00 -7.67
C THR A 356 23.81 -21.69 -7.77
N VAL A 357 24.08 -22.59 -6.83
CA VAL A 357 25.23 -23.52 -6.82
C VAL A 357 24.83 -24.94 -7.23
N ASN A 358 23.51 -25.19 -7.31
CA ASN A 358 22.93 -26.49 -7.60
C ASN A 358 22.29 -26.49 -9.00
N ALA A 359 21.81 -27.65 -9.44
CA ALA A 359 20.93 -27.70 -10.61
C ALA A 359 19.69 -26.82 -10.39
N ALA A 360 19.40 -25.93 -11.34
CA ALA A 360 18.18 -25.14 -11.39
C ALA A 360 17.11 -25.90 -12.17
N SER A 361 15.87 -25.87 -11.68
CA SER A 361 14.67 -26.23 -12.45
C SER A 361 13.79 -25.01 -12.54
N ILE A 362 13.49 -24.57 -13.75
CA ILE A 362 12.52 -23.52 -14.02
C ILE A 362 11.37 -24.17 -14.76
N ASP A 363 10.22 -24.31 -14.12
CA ASP A 363 9.12 -25.10 -14.67
C ASP A 363 8.08 -24.27 -15.43
N ARG A 364 8.25 -22.94 -15.44
CA ARG A 364 7.31 -21.99 -16.07
C ARG A 364 8.05 -20.97 -16.95
N ILE A 365 8.33 -21.33 -18.20
CA ILE A 365 8.83 -20.41 -19.23
C ILE A 365 7.73 -20.29 -20.30
N PRO A 366 6.94 -19.20 -20.30
CA PRO A 366 5.90 -19.03 -21.30
C PRO A 366 6.50 -18.69 -22.66
N VAL A 367 6.05 -19.39 -23.70
CA VAL A 367 6.36 -19.14 -25.11
C VAL A 367 5.07 -18.85 -25.83
N ASN A 368 5.03 -17.73 -26.55
CA ASN A 368 3.79 -17.17 -27.09
C ASN A 368 3.70 -17.30 -28.61
N SER A 369 4.84 -17.42 -29.30
CA SER A 369 4.91 -17.56 -30.75
C SER A 369 5.88 -18.67 -31.18
N PRO A 370 5.59 -19.39 -32.28
CA PRO A 370 6.55 -20.33 -32.86
C PRO A 370 7.80 -19.65 -33.44
N ASP A 371 7.72 -18.36 -33.73
CA ASP A 371 8.83 -17.53 -34.19
C ASP A 371 9.69 -16.99 -33.04
N ASP A 372 9.31 -17.25 -31.79
CA ASP A 372 10.10 -16.84 -30.62
C ASP A 372 11.49 -17.52 -30.65
N VAL A 373 12.52 -16.74 -30.34
CA VAL A 373 13.89 -17.22 -30.15
C VAL A 373 14.27 -17.01 -28.70
N LEU A 374 14.66 -18.09 -28.02
CA LEU A 374 15.14 -18.03 -26.65
C LEU A 374 16.66 -18.12 -26.61
N TYR A 375 17.28 -17.25 -25.82
CA TYR A 375 18.68 -17.30 -25.42
C TYR A 375 18.76 -17.72 -23.96
N ILE A 376 19.36 -18.89 -23.72
CA ILE A 376 19.59 -19.43 -22.39
C ILE A 376 21.07 -19.27 -22.07
N THR A 377 21.38 -18.34 -21.18
CA THR A 377 22.76 -17.98 -20.82
C THR A 377 23.08 -18.49 -19.43
N GLY A 378 24.10 -19.33 -19.32
CA GLY A 378 24.76 -19.66 -18.06
C GLY A 378 26.10 -18.93 -17.96
N TRP A 379 26.37 -18.32 -16.81
CA TRP A 379 27.64 -17.64 -16.54
C TRP A 379 28.10 -17.90 -15.10
N SER A 380 29.41 -18.08 -14.91
CA SER A 380 30.05 -18.32 -13.61
C SER A 380 31.28 -17.43 -13.43
N ASP A 381 31.73 -17.27 -12.19
CA ASP A 381 33.04 -16.68 -11.88
C ASP A 381 34.19 -17.69 -12.01
N GLN A 382 33.88 -18.96 -12.23
CA GLN A 382 34.83 -20.06 -12.44
C GLN A 382 34.61 -20.72 -13.80
N GLU A 383 35.63 -21.42 -14.28
CA GLU A 383 35.52 -22.20 -15.52
C GLU A 383 34.66 -23.43 -15.29
N THR A 384 33.66 -23.63 -16.14
CA THR A 384 32.69 -24.70 -15.97
C THR A 384 31.97 -25.01 -17.27
N ASP A 385 31.53 -26.25 -17.41
CA ASP A 385 30.65 -26.66 -18.50
C ASP A 385 29.20 -26.60 -18.04
N PHE A 386 28.35 -26.02 -18.90
CA PHE A 386 26.92 -25.94 -18.65
C PHE A 386 26.17 -27.03 -19.41
N THR A 387 25.22 -27.66 -18.73
CA THR A 387 24.29 -28.61 -19.30
C THR A 387 22.88 -28.07 -19.17
N ALA A 388 22.12 -28.07 -20.27
CA ALA A 388 20.75 -27.59 -20.33
C ALA A 388 19.86 -28.65 -20.97
N ASN A 389 18.68 -28.88 -20.38
CA ASN A 389 17.62 -29.70 -20.94
C ASN A 389 16.33 -28.89 -20.95
N PHE A 390 15.79 -28.63 -22.14
CA PHE A 390 14.60 -27.81 -22.35
C PHE A 390 13.47 -28.68 -22.90
N SER A 391 12.25 -28.54 -22.37
CA SER A 391 11.14 -29.42 -22.73
C SER A 391 9.77 -28.76 -22.63
N LEU A 392 8.85 -29.15 -23.52
CA LEU A 392 7.42 -28.86 -23.43
C LEU A 392 6.70 -30.11 -22.90
N GLY A 393 6.29 -30.09 -21.63
CA GLY A 393 5.78 -31.29 -20.96
C GLY A 393 6.84 -32.40 -20.95
N SER A 394 6.55 -33.55 -21.59
CA SER A 394 7.49 -34.66 -21.72
C SER A 394 8.35 -34.62 -22.99
N ASN A 395 8.10 -33.66 -23.90
CA ASN A 395 8.79 -33.56 -25.19
C ASN A 395 10.04 -32.70 -25.04
N GLY A 396 11.22 -33.30 -25.15
CA GLY A 396 12.49 -32.58 -25.17
C GLY A 396 12.66 -31.76 -26.45
N VAL A 397 13.24 -30.57 -26.31
CA VAL A 397 13.60 -29.68 -27.42
C VAL A 397 15.12 -29.60 -27.50
N VAL A 398 15.64 -29.68 -28.73
CA VAL A 398 17.08 -29.62 -28.99
C VAL A 398 17.57 -28.18 -28.81
N LEU A 399 18.56 -28.03 -27.92
CA LEU A 399 19.29 -26.78 -27.75
C LEU A 399 20.48 -26.73 -28.70
N GLN A 400 20.74 -25.58 -29.30
CA GLN A 400 21.96 -25.33 -30.08
C GLN A 400 22.90 -24.44 -29.27
N THR A 401 24.18 -24.80 -29.19
CA THR A 401 25.18 -23.91 -28.60
C THR A 401 25.42 -22.74 -29.55
N TYR A 402 24.99 -21.55 -29.14
CA TYR A 402 25.21 -20.32 -29.89
C TYR A 402 26.61 -19.77 -29.60
N LEU A 403 26.97 -19.64 -28.33
CA LEU A 403 28.30 -19.18 -27.89
C LEU A 403 28.83 -20.00 -26.73
N LYS A 404 30.14 -20.22 -26.72
CA LYS A 404 30.85 -20.91 -25.64
C LYS A 404 32.16 -20.22 -25.32
N PHE A 405 32.31 -19.86 -24.05
CA PHE A 405 33.51 -19.37 -23.39
C PHE A 405 33.80 -20.27 -22.16
N PRO A 406 34.98 -20.20 -21.55
CA PRO A 406 35.30 -21.00 -20.36
C PRO A 406 34.35 -20.77 -19.18
N GLN A 407 33.89 -19.53 -18.97
CA GLN A 407 32.97 -19.19 -17.86
C GLN A 407 31.52 -18.92 -18.31
N MET A 408 31.22 -19.00 -19.60
CA MET A 408 29.91 -18.63 -20.13
C MET A 408 29.47 -19.53 -21.28
N THR A 409 28.22 -19.96 -21.32
CA THR A 409 27.63 -20.62 -22.49
C THR A 409 26.26 -20.05 -22.76
N ILE A 410 25.98 -19.76 -24.03
CA ILE A 410 24.69 -19.32 -24.52
C ILE A 410 24.13 -20.41 -25.43
N PHE A 411 22.99 -20.95 -25.05
CA PHE A 411 22.21 -21.83 -25.89
C PHE A 411 21.11 -21.03 -26.59
N THR A 412 20.83 -21.35 -27.84
CA THR A 412 19.68 -20.84 -28.58
C THR A 412 18.66 -21.95 -28.81
N VAL A 413 17.39 -21.57 -28.74
CA VAL A 413 16.26 -22.43 -29.07
C VAL A 413 15.34 -21.69 -30.04
N THR A 414 14.98 -22.34 -31.13
CA THR A 414 14.15 -21.80 -32.21
C THR A 414 13.05 -22.79 -32.59
N ARG A 415 12.07 -22.36 -33.41
CA ARG A 415 10.95 -23.20 -33.89
C ARG A 415 10.13 -23.78 -32.75
N LEU A 416 9.76 -22.91 -31.81
CA LEU A 416 9.04 -23.30 -30.61
C LEU A 416 7.56 -23.55 -30.93
N GLN A 417 6.83 -24.12 -29.97
CA GLN A 417 5.37 -24.18 -29.99
C GLN A 417 4.85 -23.30 -28.87
N GLN A 418 3.65 -22.75 -29.03
CA GLN A 418 3.01 -22.01 -27.95
C GLN A 418 2.78 -22.92 -26.74
N GLY A 419 3.20 -22.50 -25.55
CA GLY A 419 3.07 -23.31 -24.35
C GLY A 419 3.99 -22.89 -23.22
N ILE A 420 3.94 -23.64 -22.12
CA ILE A 420 4.78 -23.42 -20.95
C ILE A 420 5.88 -24.48 -20.93
N TYR A 421 7.12 -24.04 -21.04
CA TYR A 421 8.30 -24.89 -21.07
C TYR A 421 8.93 -25.03 -19.68
N SER A 422 9.67 -26.12 -19.52
CA SER A 422 10.53 -26.36 -18.37
C SER A 422 12.00 -26.44 -18.79
N LEU A 423 12.88 -25.86 -18.00
CA LEU A 423 14.32 -25.86 -18.17
C LEU A 423 14.98 -26.48 -16.94
N LYS A 424 15.74 -27.56 -17.16
CA LYS A 424 16.72 -28.07 -16.19
C LYS A 424 18.10 -27.61 -16.61
N PHE A 425 18.81 -26.96 -15.72
CA PHE A 425 20.12 -26.37 -16.02
C PHE A 425 21.09 -26.67 -14.90
N SER A 426 22.35 -26.98 -15.22
CA SER A 426 23.38 -27.27 -14.24
C SER A 426 24.76 -26.91 -14.74
N ALA A 427 25.63 -26.52 -13.82
CA ALA A 427 27.07 -26.41 -14.01
C ALA A 427 27.78 -27.64 -13.40
N ASN A 428 29.11 -27.69 -13.50
CA ASN A 428 29.91 -28.66 -12.74
C ASN A 428 29.62 -28.57 -11.23
N PRO A 429 29.66 -29.70 -10.49
CA PRO A 429 29.30 -29.73 -9.07
C PRO A 429 30.07 -28.70 -8.21
N GLY A 430 29.35 -27.94 -7.39
CA GLY A 430 29.93 -26.96 -6.47
C GLY A 430 30.23 -25.58 -7.09
N VAL A 431 30.01 -25.41 -8.40
CA VAL A 431 30.21 -24.14 -9.09
C VAL A 431 28.95 -23.27 -9.01
N SER A 432 29.10 -22.05 -8.51
CA SER A 432 28.03 -21.04 -8.52
C SER A 432 27.87 -20.45 -9.92
N TYR A 433 26.63 -20.28 -10.37
CA TYR A 433 26.35 -19.66 -11.66
C TYR A 433 25.08 -18.82 -11.62
N THR A 434 25.02 -17.84 -12.52
CA THR A 434 23.81 -17.12 -12.90
C THR A 434 23.24 -17.76 -14.16
N LEU A 435 21.93 -18.00 -14.14
CA LEU A 435 21.15 -18.49 -15.27
C LEU A 435 20.15 -17.41 -15.67
N ASN A 436 20.18 -17.05 -16.94
CA ASN A 436 19.27 -16.08 -17.53
C ASN A 436 18.61 -16.70 -18.77
N VAL A 437 17.29 -16.60 -18.86
CA VAL A 437 16.53 -16.94 -20.07
C VAL A 437 15.95 -15.64 -20.62
N ALA A 438 16.35 -15.28 -21.83
CA ALA A 438 15.95 -14.05 -22.49
C ALA A 438 15.40 -14.31 -23.90
N GLN A 439 14.64 -13.34 -24.42
CA GLN A 439 14.11 -13.36 -25.77
C GLN A 439 14.10 -11.95 -26.37
N PRO A 440 14.24 -11.81 -27.70
CA PRO A 440 13.89 -10.57 -28.39
C PRO A 440 12.39 -10.28 -28.23
N SER A 441 12.02 -9.07 -27.82
CA SER A 441 10.61 -8.72 -27.59
C SER A 441 10.33 -7.23 -27.75
N GLN A 442 9.17 -6.90 -28.32
CA GLN A 442 8.64 -5.53 -28.33
C GLN A 442 7.88 -5.16 -27.03
N PHE A 443 7.47 -6.16 -26.27
CA PHE A 443 6.87 -6.00 -24.95
C PHE A 443 7.96 -5.83 -23.89
N THR A 444 8.00 -4.64 -23.31
CA THR A 444 8.94 -4.18 -22.30
C THR A 444 8.13 -3.69 -21.10
N VAL A 445 8.63 -4.00 -19.91
CA VAL A 445 8.04 -3.58 -18.63
C VAL A 445 9.00 -2.60 -17.97
N PHE A 446 8.53 -1.41 -17.63
CA PHE A 446 9.29 -0.43 -16.87
C PHE A 446 8.82 -0.43 -15.42
N LEU A 447 9.79 -0.48 -14.49
CA LEU A 447 9.55 -0.54 -13.06
C LEU A 447 10.06 0.75 -12.40
N GLY A 448 9.30 1.25 -11.44
CA GLY A 448 9.69 2.35 -10.57
C GLY A 448 9.18 2.13 -9.15
N TYR A 449 9.60 2.98 -8.22
CA TYR A 449 9.23 2.89 -6.81
C TYR A 449 8.84 4.25 -6.27
N VAL A 450 7.69 4.33 -5.59
CA VAL A 450 7.16 5.59 -5.04
C VAL A 450 6.65 5.41 -3.62
N ALA A 451 6.90 6.38 -2.75
CA ALA A 451 6.34 6.36 -1.40
C ALA A 451 4.82 6.57 -1.40
N ASN A 452 4.30 7.36 -2.34
CA ASN A 452 2.87 7.62 -2.51
C ASN A 452 2.46 7.18 -3.93
N PRO A 453 1.52 6.23 -4.07
CA PRO A 453 1.04 5.79 -5.38
C PRO A 453 0.42 6.89 -6.25
N SER A 454 0.05 8.03 -5.68
CA SER A 454 -0.54 9.19 -6.40
C SER A 454 0.50 10.06 -7.11
N VAL A 455 1.77 9.70 -7.00
CA VAL A 455 2.89 10.43 -7.59
C VAL A 455 3.62 9.46 -8.50
N ASP A 456 3.99 9.90 -9.70
CA ASP A 456 4.88 9.12 -10.55
C ASP A 456 6.33 9.24 -10.09
N PRO A 457 7.13 8.17 -10.25
CA PRO A 457 8.54 8.22 -9.92
C PRO A 457 9.26 9.19 -10.85
N ASN A 458 10.25 9.88 -10.28
CA ASN A 458 11.31 10.47 -11.07
C ASN A 458 12.17 9.35 -11.68
N PRO A 459 12.86 9.61 -12.80
CA PRO A 459 13.71 8.63 -13.48
C PRO A 459 14.76 7.98 -12.58
N THR A 460 15.07 8.61 -11.42
CA THR A 460 16.08 8.23 -10.44
C THR A 460 15.64 7.36 -9.25
N SER A 461 14.48 6.70 -9.33
CA SER A 461 13.96 5.91 -8.21
C SER A 461 14.45 4.46 -8.21
N VAL A 462 15.26 4.11 -7.22
CA VAL A 462 15.57 2.73 -6.82
C VAL A 462 15.04 2.48 -5.41
N PRO A 463 14.73 1.23 -5.02
CA PRO A 463 14.22 0.97 -3.68
C PRO A 463 15.34 1.10 -2.64
N HIS A 464 14.99 1.69 -1.50
CA HIS A 464 15.91 1.92 -0.40
C HIS A 464 15.76 0.85 0.68
N PHE A 465 16.89 0.47 1.29
CA PHE A 465 16.89 -0.49 2.38
C PHE A 465 15.98 -0.06 3.52
N ALA A 466 15.03 -0.92 3.88
CA ALA A 466 14.06 -0.72 4.96
C ALA A 466 13.23 0.58 4.90
N VAL A 467 13.06 1.14 3.71
CA VAL A 467 12.11 2.23 3.45
C VAL A 467 10.99 1.64 2.59
N PRO A 468 9.74 1.60 3.09
CA PRO A 468 8.63 1.06 2.33
C PRO A 468 8.29 1.96 1.13
N SER A 469 8.02 1.32 0.00
CA SER A 469 7.62 1.97 -1.24
C SER A 469 6.63 1.11 -2.00
N HIS A 470 5.80 1.72 -2.83
CA HIS A 470 4.95 1.03 -3.78
C HIS A 470 5.69 0.89 -5.11
N PRO A 471 5.90 -0.34 -5.60
CA PRO A 471 6.33 -0.50 -6.97
C PRO A 471 5.22 -0.02 -7.92
N VAL A 472 5.62 0.61 -9.01
CA VAL A 472 4.75 1.08 -10.09
C VAL A 472 5.26 0.56 -11.43
N LEU A 473 4.36 0.32 -12.36
CA LEU A 473 4.68 -0.30 -13.64
C LEU A 473 4.09 0.47 -14.82
N HIS A 474 4.86 0.52 -15.89
CA HIS A 474 4.42 0.89 -17.23
C HIS A 474 4.70 -0.27 -18.19
N LEU A 475 3.72 -0.59 -19.04
CA LEU A 475 3.80 -1.61 -20.08
C LEU A 475 3.93 -0.93 -21.44
N SER A 476 5.01 -1.23 -22.18
CA SER A 476 5.36 -0.51 -23.43
C SER A 476 4.39 -0.71 -24.60
N SER A 477 3.54 -1.72 -24.56
CA SER A 477 2.58 -2.01 -25.62
C SER A 477 1.16 -1.98 -25.07
N ALA A 478 0.26 -1.32 -25.81
CA ALA A 478 -1.17 -1.47 -25.62
C ALA A 478 -1.58 -2.91 -25.96
N LEU A 479 -1.55 -3.78 -24.97
CA LEU A 479 -2.14 -5.12 -25.06
C LEU A 479 -3.63 -4.94 -25.39
N GLN A 480 -4.17 -5.75 -26.31
CA GLN A 480 -5.56 -5.64 -26.74
C GLN A 480 -6.49 -6.22 -25.65
N GLY A 481 -6.84 -5.39 -24.67
CA GLY A 481 -7.80 -5.73 -23.61
C GLY A 481 -7.24 -5.52 -22.20
N ASP A 482 -8.11 -5.69 -21.21
CA ASP A 482 -7.73 -5.60 -19.80
C ASP A 482 -6.73 -6.70 -19.44
N VAL A 483 -5.78 -6.37 -18.57
CA VAL A 483 -4.74 -7.30 -18.14
C VAL A 483 -4.67 -7.39 -16.62
N THR A 484 -4.33 -8.58 -16.13
CA THR A 484 -3.98 -8.79 -14.73
C THR A 484 -2.47 -8.78 -14.61
N VAL A 485 -1.93 -7.89 -13.77
CA VAL A 485 -0.49 -7.76 -13.53
C VAL A 485 -0.18 -8.24 -12.13
N ARG A 486 0.73 -9.20 -12.01
CA ARG A 486 1.22 -9.72 -10.73
C ARG A 486 2.72 -9.53 -10.67
N ALA A 487 3.24 -9.15 -9.51
CA ALA A 487 4.67 -9.10 -9.27
C ALA A 487 5.06 -9.98 -8.10
N SER A 488 6.24 -10.57 -8.21
CA SER A 488 6.92 -11.22 -7.12
C SER A 488 8.37 -10.76 -7.04
N ALA A 489 8.93 -10.76 -5.84
CA ALA A 489 10.35 -10.51 -5.65
C ALA A 489 10.95 -11.53 -4.70
N ALA A 490 12.14 -12.01 -5.05
CA ALA A 490 12.91 -12.94 -4.25
C ALA A 490 14.33 -12.40 -4.03
N ALA A 491 14.78 -12.42 -2.78
CA ALA A 491 16.14 -12.07 -2.40
C ALA A 491 17.02 -13.32 -2.39
N LEU A 492 18.27 -13.20 -2.84
CA LEU A 492 19.23 -14.29 -2.73
C LEU A 492 19.64 -14.48 -1.26
N GLY A 493 19.31 -15.64 -0.68
CA GLY A 493 19.79 -16.04 0.66
C GLY A 493 19.01 -15.50 1.86
N ALA A 494 17.85 -14.87 1.66
CA ALA A 494 16.95 -14.47 2.75
C ALA A 494 15.58 -15.13 2.60
N ASN A 495 14.91 -15.45 3.72
CA ASN A 495 13.48 -15.82 3.74
C ASN A 495 12.64 -14.57 3.47
N TYR A 496 12.71 -14.06 2.25
CA TYR A 496 11.97 -12.89 1.80
C TYR A 496 11.24 -13.22 0.51
N SER A 497 9.91 -13.08 0.55
CA SER A 497 9.06 -13.21 -0.63
C SER A 497 8.08 -12.04 -0.66
N TYR A 498 8.16 -11.26 -1.72
CA TYR A 498 7.14 -10.28 -2.07
C TYR A 498 6.20 -10.90 -3.11
N SER A 499 4.90 -10.68 -2.99
CA SER A 499 3.92 -11.08 -4.01
C SER A 499 2.70 -10.19 -3.92
N SER A 500 2.41 -9.43 -4.97
CA SER A 500 1.28 -8.51 -5.01
C SER A 500 0.63 -8.49 -6.39
N THR A 501 -0.66 -8.15 -6.44
CA THR A 501 -1.40 -7.93 -7.68
C THR A 501 -1.59 -6.43 -7.86
N ALA A 502 -1.29 -5.93 -9.05
CA ALA A 502 -1.33 -4.51 -9.32
C ALA A 502 -2.78 -4.02 -9.45
N LEU A 503 -2.98 -2.74 -9.12
CA LEU A 503 -4.18 -1.98 -9.38
C LEU A 503 -3.88 -0.91 -10.43
N VAL A 504 -4.90 -0.58 -11.23
CA VAL A 504 -4.81 0.41 -12.30
C VAL A 504 -4.84 1.83 -11.71
N ARG A 505 -4.00 2.69 -12.26
CA ARG A 505 -3.95 4.13 -12.00
C ARG A 505 -4.61 4.86 -13.16
N SER A 506 -5.09 6.08 -12.93
CA SER A 506 -5.81 6.82 -13.95
C SER A 506 -4.90 7.23 -15.10
N ALA A 507 -5.49 7.51 -16.27
CA ALA A 507 -4.77 7.77 -17.51
C ALA A 507 -3.83 9.00 -17.49
N ASN A 508 -3.86 9.82 -16.44
CA ASN A 508 -2.91 10.91 -16.27
C ASN A 508 -1.57 10.48 -15.67
N CYS A 509 -1.44 9.25 -15.17
CA CYS A 509 -0.20 8.68 -14.66
C CYS A 509 0.63 8.09 -15.79
N ALA A 510 1.94 8.35 -15.79
CA ALA A 510 2.88 7.76 -16.74
C ALA A 510 3.07 6.25 -16.49
N PHE A 511 3.07 5.84 -15.22
CA PHE A 511 2.98 4.44 -14.83
C PHE A 511 1.53 4.10 -14.54
N GLU A 512 0.91 3.27 -15.35
CA GLU A 512 -0.52 2.98 -15.27
C GLU A 512 -0.89 1.92 -14.23
N TYR A 513 0.09 1.25 -13.60
CA TYR A 513 -0.15 0.28 -12.54
C TYR A 513 0.64 0.59 -11.27
N TYR A 514 0.09 0.27 -10.09
CA TYR A 514 0.84 0.21 -8.83
C TYR A 514 0.47 -1.03 -8.03
N PHE A 515 1.37 -1.44 -7.13
CA PHE A 515 1.10 -2.51 -6.18
C PHE A 515 0.71 -1.95 -4.81
N PRO A 516 -0.47 -2.32 -4.26
CA PRO A 516 -0.95 -1.78 -2.99
C PRO A 516 -0.15 -2.30 -1.78
N GLN A 517 0.46 -3.48 -1.87
CA GLN A 517 1.36 -3.97 -0.84
C GLN A 517 2.72 -3.29 -0.96
N ASN A 518 3.18 -2.69 0.13
CA ASN A 518 4.51 -2.08 0.22
C ASN A 518 5.61 -3.10 -0.06
N PHE A 519 6.58 -2.67 -0.85
CA PHE A 519 7.86 -3.31 -1.05
C PHE A 519 8.92 -2.54 -0.26
N ALA A 520 9.68 -3.25 0.55
CA ALA A 520 10.88 -2.72 1.18
C ALA A 520 12.04 -3.66 0.94
N CYS A 521 13.19 -3.07 0.71
CA CYS A 521 14.35 -3.82 0.31
C CYS A 521 14.81 -4.82 1.39
N PRO A 522 15.02 -6.09 1.04
CA PRO A 522 15.23 -7.17 2.00
C PRO A 522 16.61 -7.14 2.67
N ALA A 523 17.62 -6.55 2.03
CA ALA A 523 18.98 -6.52 2.53
C ALA A 523 19.70 -5.21 2.19
N ASN A 524 20.51 -4.72 3.12
CA ASN A 524 21.31 -3.51 2.95
C ASN A 524 22.39 -3.75 1.87
N ASN A 525 22.36 -2.97 0.78
CA ASN A 525 23.22 -3.19 -0.41
C ASN A 525 23.09 -4.62 -1.00
N GLY A 526 21.88 -5.20 -0.92
CA GLY A 526 21.58 -6.53 -1.46
C GLY A 526 20.99 -6.51 -2.87
N PHE A 527 21.00 -7.68 -3.51
CA PHE A 527 20.36 -7.92 -4.81
C PHE A 527 19.08 -8.73 -4.66
N PHE A 528 18.13 -8.48 -5.54
CA PHE A 528 16.90 -9.26 -5.66
C PHE A 528 16.50 -9.36 -7.13
N TYR A 529 15.68 -10.35 -7.45
CA TYR A 529 15.04 -10.45 -8.75
C TYR A 529 13.59 -10.05 -8.61
N PHE A 530 13.15 -9.10 -9.43
CA PHE A 530 11.75 -8.70 -9.52
C PHE A 530 11.15 -9.32 -10.77
N VAL A 531 10.08 -10.08 -10.61
CA VAL A 531 9.39 -10.80 -11.68
C VAL A 531 8.00 -10.20 -11.83
N VAL A 532 7.65 -9.82 -13.05
CA VAL A 532 6.33 -9.34 -13.43
C VAL A 532 5.69 -10.36 -14.36
N GLU A 533 4.52 -10.86 -13.99
CA GLU A 533 3.66 -11.72 -14.77
C GLU A 533 2.45 -10.90 -15.23
N VAL A 534 2.26 -10.79 -16.54
CA VAL A 534 1.11 -10.14 -17.16
C VAL A 534 0.27 -11.21 -17.82
N THR A 535 -1.00 -11.30 -17.42
CA THR A 535 -1.97 -12.23 -17.98
C THR A 535 -3.07 -11.44 -18.68
N THR A 536 -3.28 -11.72 -19.96
CA THR A 536 -4.33 -11.11 -20.78
C THR A 536 -5.66 -11.86 -20.62
N THR A 537 -6.76 -11.27 -21.10
CA THR A 537 -8.12 -11.88 -21.02
C THR A 537 -8.25 -13.21 -21.76
N ASP A 538 -7.43 -13.44 -22.79
CA ASP A 538 -7.34 -14.71 -23.54
C ASP A 538 -6.38 -15.72 -22.88
N ASN A 539 -5.96 -15.48 -21.64
CA ASN A 539 -5.04 -16.31 -20.84
C ASN A 539 -3.62 -16.45 -21.43
N VAL A 540 -3.19 -15.52 -22.28
CA VAL A 540 -1.78 -15.43 -22.68
C VAL A 540 -0.99 -14.85 -21.51
N VAL A 541 0.11 -15.53 -21.15
CA VAL A 541 0.97 -15.13 -20.04
C VAL A 541 2.28 -14.60 -20.60
N MET A 542 2.65 -13.39 -20.21
CA MET A 542 3.94 -12.79 -20.49
C MET A 542 4.67 -12.57 -19.17
N GLN A 543 5.93 -13.01 -19.10
CA GLN A 543 6.73 -12.85 -17.90
C GLN A 543 7.99 -12.05 -18.21
N ARG A 544 8.32 -11.09 -17.35
CA ARG A 544 9.58 -10.36 -17.40
C ARG A 544 10.24 -10.39 -16.04
N SER A 545 11.56 -10.54 -16.01
CA SER A 545 12.36 -10.52 -14.80
C SER A 545 13.48 -9.51 -14.98
N PHE A 546 13.70 -8.68 -13.96
CA PHE A 546 14.78 -7.70 -13.97
C PHE A 546 15.55 -7.77 -12.64
N PRO A 547 16.87 -7.59 -12.68
CA PRO A 547 17.68 -7.49 -11.48
C PRO A 547 17.40 -6.15 -10.78
N GLY A 548 17.30 -6.21 -9.46
CA GLY A 548 17.15 -5.04 -8.60
C GLY A 548 18.29 -4.96 -7.58
N PHE A 549 18.69 -3.74 -7.24
CA PHE A 549 19.66 -3.45 -6.21
C PHE A 549 19.04 -2.56 -5.13
N CYS A 550 19.29 -2.93 -3.88
CA CYS A 550 18.81 -2.20 -2.73
C CYS A 550 19.80 -1.11 -2.33
N SER A 551 19.43 0.15 -2.55
CA SER A 551 20.26 1.26 -2.12
C SER A 551 20.36 1.24 -0.59
N GLY A 552 21.55 0.94 -0.10
CA GLY A 552 21.82 0.77 1.32
C GLY A 552 22.17 2.05 2.05
N ILE A 553 22.47 1.88 3.33
CA ILE A 553 23.06 2.89 4.22
C ILE A 553 24.50 2.55 4.56
N LYS A 554 25.30 3.59 4.83
CA LYS A 554 26.70 3.44 5.25
C LYS A 554 26.81 2.88 6.67
N SER A 555 27.97 2.32 7.02
CA SER A 555 28.18 1.63 8.31
C SER A 555 27.95 2.48 9.58
N ASN A 556 27.92 3.81 9.46
CA ASN A 556 27.73 4.76 10.57
C ASN A 556 26.50 5.66 10.36
N GLN A 557 25.53 5.21 9.57
CA GLN A 557 24.32 5.97 9.26
C GLN A 557 23.10 5.22 9.81
N CYS A 558 22.15 5.98 10.36
CA CYS A 558 20.91 5.46 10.90
C CYS A 558 19.74 5.90 10.02
N LEU A 559 18.69 5.08 9.97
CA LEU A 559 17.44 5.38 9.29
C LEU A 559 16.48 6.12 10.23
N HIS A 560 15.42 6.70 9.66
CA HIS A 560 14.27 7.27 10.38
C HIS A 560 14.66 8.22 11.51
N ASP A 561 15.53 9.18 11.22
CA ASP A 561 16.06 10.18 12.17
C ASP A 561 16.83 9.61 13.38
N GLY A 562 17.30 8.35 13.29
CA GLY A 562 18.20 7.78 14.28
C GLY A 562 19.54 8.52 14.35
N VAL A 563 20.17 8.51 15.53
CA VAL A 563 21.45 9.18 15.77
C VAL A 563 22.52 8.13 16.06
N TRP A 564 23.66 8.21 15.36
CA TRP A 564 24.81 7.35 15.62
C TRP A 564 25.58 7.85 16.85
N ASP A 565 25.74 7.00 17.86
CA ASP A 565 26.42 7.36 19.12
C ASP A 565 27.94 7.08 19.12
N GLY A 566 28.49 6.64 17.98
CA GLY A 566 29.87 6.16 17.84
C GLY A 566 29.97 4.64 17.79
N THR A 567 28.96 3.91 18.29
CA THR A 567 28.96 2.44 18.37
C THR A 567 27.69 1.79 17.80
N LYS A 568 26.54 2.44 17.95
CA LYS A 568 25.23 1.95 17.50
C LYS A 568 24.31 3.11 17.13
N CYS A 569 23.24 2.78 16.42
CA CYS A 569 22.14 3.71 16.20
C CYS A 569 21.23 3.79 17.44
N ILE A 570 20.96 5.02 17.87
CA ILE A 570 19.91 5.35 18.84
C ILE A 570 18.70 5.80 18.04
N CYS A 571 17.65 4.98 18.00
CA CYS A 571 16.43 5.30 17.27
C CYS A 571 15.67 6.41 17.98
N SER A 572 15.30 7.43 17.21
CA SER A 572 14.71 8.68 17.70
C SER A 572 13.45 8.41 18.53
N GLN A 573 13.40 9.06 19.69
CA GLN A 573 12.24 9.18 20.56
C GLN A 573 11.97 10.66 20.72
N LYS A 574 10.80 11.16 20.30
CA LYS A 574 10.38 12.48 20.77
C LYS A 574 10.14 12.37 22.28
N GLU A 575 10.54 13.40 23.03
CA GLU A 575 10.42 13.40 24.49
C GLU A 575 8.95 13.21 24.89
N GLY A 576 8.65 12.09 25.56
CA GLY A 576 7.28 11.70 25.96
C GLY A 576 6.55 10.75 25.01
N GLU A 577 7.11 10.39 23.86
CA GLU A 577 6.52 9.45 22.90
C GLU A 577 7.23 8.09 22.92
N LYS A 578 6.50 7.02 22.58
CA LYS A 578 7.09 5.68 22.47
C LYS A 578 7.99 5.61 21.22
N PRO A 579 9.08 4.82 21.25
CA PRO A 579 9.88 4.61 20.05
C PRO A 579 9.03 4.00 18.94
N HIS A 580 9.16 4.56 17.74
CA HIS A 580 8.47 4.11 16.53
C HIS A 580 9.30 3.14 15.69
N TYR A 581 10.62 3.09 15.93
CA TYR A 581 11.56 2.24 15.21
C TYR A 581 12.53 1.52 16.17
N THR A 582 13.02 0.36 15.74
CA THR A 582 14.03 -0.48 16.41
C THR A 582 14.93 -1.13 15.36
N GLY A 583 15.86 -1.99 15.79
CA GLY A 583 16.85 -2.64 14.92
C GLY A 583 18.24 -2.02 15.04
N LYS A 584 19.20 -2.57 14.29
CA LYS A 584 20.61 -2.16 14.37
C LYS A 584 20.83 -0.74 13.86
N ASN A 585 20.05 -0.37 12.85
CA ASN A 585 20.11 0.88 12.11
C ASN A 585 18.74 1.61 12.10
N CYS A 586 17.83 1.28 13.02
CA CYS A 586 16.47 1.82 13.10
C CYS A 586 15.58 1.46 11.89
N GLU A 587 15.76 0.24 11.39
CA GLU A 587 15.15 -0.31 10.19
C GLU A 587 13.81 -1.03 10.41
N ILE A 588 13.46 -1.34 11.66
CA ILE A 588 12.27 -2.14 11.99
C ILE A 588 11.21 -1.22 12.64
N PRO A 589 10.04 -1.00 12.03
CA PRO A 589 8.98 -0.23 12.66
C PRO A 589 8.35 -0.99 13.83
N ILE A 590 7.85 -0.26 14.83
CA ILE A 590 7.15 -0.82 15.99
C ILE A 590 5.64 -0.63 15.79
N CYS A 591 4.96 -1.71 15.42
CA CYS A 591 3.52 -1.68 15.18
C CYS A 591 2.71 -1.72 16.48
N GLN A 592 1.70 -0.86 16.57
CA GLN A 592 0.79 -0.75 17.71
C GLN A 592 -0.53 -1.47 17.40
N ASN A 593 -1.39 -1.63 18.42
CA ASN A 593 -2.76 -2.15 18.28
C ASN A 593 -2.88 -3.48 17.49
N HIS A 594 -1.95 -4.42 17.73
CA HIS A 594 -1.87 -5.71 17.03
C HIS A 594 -1.55 -5.62 15.53
N GLY A 595 -0.99 -4.50 15.07
CA GLY A 595 -0.35 -4.44 13.76
C GLY A 595 0.84 -5.40 13.66
N ILE A 596 1.07 -5.91 12.46
CA ILE A 596 2.19 -6.81 12.17
C ILE A 596 3.20 -6.10 11.27
N VAL A 597 4.49 -6.37 11.46
CA VAL A 597 5.54 -5.84 10.60
C VAL A 597 5.62 -6.70 9.35
N GLU A 598 5.37 -6.10 8.20
CA GLU A 598 5.51 -6.71 6.88
C GLU A 598 6.21 -5.73 5.94
N ASN A 599 7.27 -6.18 5.26
CA ASN A 599 8.05 -5.35 4.33
C ASN A 599 8.45 -3.98 4.92
N ALA A 600 9.03 -3.99 6.13
CA ALA A 600 9.45 -2.77 6.86
C ALA A 600 8.34 -1.71 7.05
N ALA A 601 7.07 -2.11 6.99
CA ALA A 601 5.91 -1.28 7.30
C ALA A 601 4.96 -2.02 8.26
N CYS A 602 4.04 -1.30 8.86
CA CYS A 602 3.00 -1.90 9.70
C CYS A 602 1.73 -2.18 8.89
N THR A 603 1.32 -3.45 8.86
CA THR A 603 0.01 -3.86 8.36
C THR A 603 -1.00 -3.81 9.51
N CYS A 604 -1.99 -2.92 9.41
CA CYS A 604 -2.96 -2.69 10.47
C CYS A 604 -4.18 -3.63 10.38
N PRO A 605 -4.68 -4.14 11.53
CA PRO A 605 -5.94 -4.87 11.55
C PRO A 605 -7.13 -3.95 11.22
N PRO A 606 -8.31 -4.51 10.90
CA PRO A 606 -9.51 -3.71 10.61
C PRO A 606 -9.81 -2.70 11.71
N LEU A 607 -10.28 -1.50 11.31
CA LEU A 607 -10.57 -0.36 12.20
C LEU A 607 -9.35 0.26 12.88
N VAL A 608 -8.14 -0.09 12.47
CA VAL A 608 -6.89 0.53 12.92
C VAL A 608 -6.15 1.11 11.71
N THR A 609 -5.51 2.26 11.87
CA THR A 609 -4.87 3.03 10.80
C THR A 609 -3.68 3.81 11.36
N GLY A 610 -2.90 4.44 10.50
CA GLY A 610 -1.67 5.15 10.85
C GLY A 610 -0.45 4.36 10.40
N GLU A 611 0.70 5.04 10.33
CA GLU A 611 1.97 4.46 9.86
C GLU A 611 2.44 3.30 10.75
N PHE A 612 2.13 3.37 12.04
CA PHE A 612 2.46 2.40 13.07
C PHE A 612 1.20 1.74 13.66
N CYS A 613 0.07 1.81 12.95
CA CYS A 613 -1.22 1.33 13.44
C CYS A 613 -1.63 1.97 14.78
N GLU A 614 -1.29 3.24 14.98
CA GLU A 614 -1.45 3.98 16.22
C GLU A 614 -2.86 4.56 16.41
N PHE A 615 -3.67 4.64 15.34
CA PHE A 615 -5.00 5.24 15.36
C PHE A 615 -6.11 4.19 15.18
N ILE A 616 -7.24 4.38 15.86
CA ILE A 616 -8.44 3.54 15.70
C ILE A 616 -9.48 4.32 14.88
N GLN A 617 -9.90 3.79 13.74
CA GLN A 617 -10.91 4.38 12.86
C GLN A 617 -12.33 4.30 13.45
N CYS A 618 -13.12 5.35 13.22
CA CYS A 618 -14.54 5.44 13.58
C CYS A 618 -15.41 5.15 12.34
N ILE A 619 -16.37 4.22 12.44
CA ILE A 619 -17.19 3.78 11.28
C ILE A 619 -18.32 4.78 10.94
N LYS A 620 -18.73 5.65 11.88
CA LYS A 620 -19.80 6.65 11.67
C LYS A 620 -19.56 7.95 12.43
N TRP A 621 -19.82 9.07 11.75
CA TRP A 621 -19.97 10.40 12.35
C TRP A 621 -21.46 10.65 12.58
N ASP A 622 -21.85 10.98 13.82
CA ASP A 622 -23.21 11.46 14.08
C ASP A 622 -23.22 12.99 14.04
N TYR A 623 -23.66 13.53 12.90
CA TYR A 623 -23.62 14.96 12.60
C TYR A 623 -24.62 15.75 13.44
N PHE A 624 -25.74 15.13 13.81
CA PHE A 624 -26.85 15.79 14.50
C PHE A 624 -26.56 16.07 15.98
N THR A 625 -25.77 15.22 16.63
CA THR A 625 -25.40 15.40 18.04
C THR A 625 -24.40 16.52 18.29
N HIS A 626 -23.69 17.01 17.26
CA HIS A 626 -22.60 17.99 17.40
C HIS A 626 -23.01 19.44 17.08
N LEU A 627 -24.16 19.64 16.42
CA LEU A 627 -24.69 20.96 16.06
C LEU A 627 -25.80 21.45 17.00
N ASP A 628 -26.29 20.60 17.89
CA ASP A 628 -27.28 21.02 18.88
C ASP A 628 -26.59 21.78 20.03
N LYS A 629 -26.58 23.12 19.93
CA LYS A 629 -26.13 24.04 20.99
C LYS A 629 -26.87 23.83 22.32
N ASN A 630 -27.99 23.09 22.32
CA ASN A 630 -28.83 22.85 23.49
C ASN A 630 -28.64 21.45 24.10
N SER A 631 -27.57 20.71 23.75
CA SER A 631 -27.33 19.32 24.21
C SER A 631 -27.28 19.10 25.74
N ALA A 632 -27.29 20.19 26.53
CA ALA A 632 -27.26 20.19 28.00
C ALA A 632 -28.55 20.75 28.66
N ALA A 633 -29.51 21.26 27.89
CA ALA A 633 -30.78 21.78 28.41
C ALA A 633 -31.95 20.93 27.88
N PHE A 634 -32.85 20.48 28.76
CA PHE A 634 -34.07 19.79 28.34
C PHE A 634 -34.92 20.72 27.47
N SER A 635 -34.88 20.48 26.15
CA SER A 635 -35.56 21.28 25.12
C SER A 635 -37.01 20.85 24.94
N SER A 636 -37.39 19.69 25.46
CA SER A 636 -38.80 19.28 25.60
C SER A 636 -39.16 18.90 27.04
N ILE A 637 -40.30 19.40 27.51
CA ILE A 637 -40.89 19.08 28.82
C ILE A 637 -42.28 18.51 28.57
N SER A 638 -42.50 17.25 28.97
CA SER A 638 -43.78 16.57 28.83
C SER A 638 -44.43 16.29 30.17
N PHE A 639 -45.68 16.68 30.30
CA PHE A 639 -46.52 16.34 31.44
C PHE A 639 -47.41 15.16 31.06
N ILE A 640 -47.36 14.10 31.85
CA ILE A 640 -48.16 12.89 31.66
C ILE A 640 -49.07 12.78 32.89
N VAL A 641 -50.34 13.13 32.73
CA VAL A 641 -51.26 13.35 33.86
C VAL A 641 -52.44 12.39 33.82
N GLN A 642 -52.64 11.68 34.92
CA GLN A 642 -53.79 10.79 35.07
C GLN A 642 -55.07 11.58 35.39
N ASN A 643 -56.11 11.39 34.57
CA ASN A 643 -57.41 12.05 34.69
C ASN A 643 -58.48 11.09 35.24
N GLN A 644 -58.31 10.67 36.49
CA GLN A 644 -59.23 9.78 37.20
C GLN A 644 -59.65 10.37 38.56
N ILE A 645 -60.67 9.76 39.19
CA ILE A 645 -61.21 10.18 40.49
C ILE A 645 -60.10 10.22 41.56
N GLU A 646 -59.20 9.23 41.56
CA GLU A 646 -58.07 9.11 42.48
C GLU A 646 -57.06 10.28 42.37
N ASN A 647 -56.98 10.91 41.19
CA ASN A 647 -56.03 11.99 40.91
C ASN A 647 -56.64 13.38 41.05
N LEU A 648 -57.92 13.51 41.44
CA LEU A 648 -58.63 14.79 41.40
C LEU A 648 -57.95 15.87 42.25
N MET A 649 -57.53 15.53 43.47
CA MET A 649 -56.83 16.46 44.36
C MET A 649 -55.45 16.86 43.80
N THR A 650 -54.66 15.89 43.33
CA THR A 650 -53.37 16.15 42.68
C THR A 650 -53.55 17.07 41.46
N ASN A 651 -54.58 16.84 40.65
CA ASN A 651 -54.89 17.63 39.46
C ASN A 651 -55.29 19.08 39.82
N ILE A 652 -55.99 19.30 40.94
CA ILE A 652 -56.30 20.65 41.44
C ILE A 652 -55.01 21.40 41.81
N TYR A 653 -54.12 20.76 42.57
CA TYR A 653 -52.84 21.39 42.94
C TYR A 653 -51.94 21.63 41.72
N LEU A 654 -51.89 20.68 40.77
CA LEU A 654 -51.13 20.86 39.53
C LEU A 654 -51.62 22.05 38.72
N LYS A 655 -52.93 22.25 38.60
CA LYS A 655 -53.50 23.44 37.93
C LYS A 655 -53.12 24.76 38.60
N GLN A 656 -52.98 24.75 39.93
CA GLN A 656 -52.59 25.95 40.69
C GLN A 656 -51.09 26.23 40.56
N SER A 657 -50.25 25.20 40.41
CA SER A 657 -48.79 25.35 40.35
C SER A 657 -48.23 25.52 38.94
N ILE A 658 -48.98 25.18 37.88
CA ILE A 658 -48.44 25.14 36.52
C ILE A 658 -47.98 26.51 36.01
N ASP A 659 -48.66 27.61 36.37
CA ASP A 659 -48.23 28.95 35.98
C ASP A 659 -46.86 29.28 36.58
N SER A 660 -46.68 29.04 37.87
CA SER A 660 -45.42 29.28 38.57
C SER A 660 -44.30 28.40 38.04
N PHE A 661 -44.59 27.14 37.70
CA PHE A 661 -43.62 26.24 37.08
C PHE A 661 -43.17 26.77 35.71
N ILE A 662 -44.11 27.07 34.81
CA ILE A 662 -43.80 27.54 33.46
C ILE A 662 -43.08 28.90 33.48
N ASN A 663 -43.51 29.83 34.33
CA ASN A 663 -42.84 31.11 34.51
C ASN A 663 -41.43 30.97 35.10
N GLY A 664 -41.22 29.96 35.95
CA GLY A 664 -39.92 29.63 36.55
C GLY A 664 -38.89 29.05 35.57
N LEU A 665 -39.30 28.63 34.37
CA LEU A 665 -38.40 28.04 33.38
C LEU A 665 -37.46 29.07 32.71
N GLY A 666 -37.74 30.38 32.76
CA GLY A 666 -36.88 31.44 32.19
C GLY A 666 -36.87 31.51 30.64
N GLY A 667 -36.53 32.68 30.08
CA GLY A 667 -36.83 33.06 28.69
C GLY A 667 -35.73 32.97 27.63
N SER A 668 -34.60 32.30 27.88
CA SER A 668 -33.47 32.24 26.92
C SER A 668 -33.38 30.95 26.09
N VAL A 669 -34.25 29.95 26.31
CA VAL A 669 -34.28 28.69 25.57
C VAL A 669 -35.71 28.40 25.13
N GLU A 670 -35.96 28.30 23.83
CA GLU A 670 -37.25 27.83 23.31
C GLU A 670 -37.45 26.37 23.72
N ARG A 671 -38.56 26.08 24.42
CA ARG A 671 -38.89 24.74 24.92
C ARG A 671 -40.19 24.26 24.32
N GLN A 672 -40.23 23.01 23.88
CA GLN A 672 -41.46 22.32 23.51
C GLN A 672 -42.16 21.82 24.77
N LEU A 673 -43.40 22.25 25.00
CA LEU A 673 -44.23 21.81 26.11
C LEU A 673 -45.30 20.85 25.58
N SER A 674 -45.38 19.66 26.17
CA SER A 674 -46.33 18.64 25.77
C SER A 674 -47.18 18.16 26.96
N LEU A 675 -48.46 17.88 26.72
CA LEU A 675 -49.37 17.30 27.69
C LEU A 675 -50.02 16.04 27.11
N VAL A 676 -49.82 14.94 27.80
CA VAL A 676 -50.52 13.67 27.58
C VAL A 676 -51.39 13.41 28.80
N THR A 677 -52.67 13.15 28.58
CA THR A 677 -53.58 12.73 29.65
C THR A 677 -53.99 11.29 29.43
N PHE A 678 -54.23 10.57 30.51
CA PHE A 678 -54.67 9.18 30.41
C PHE A 678 -55.62 8.79 31.55
N ASP A 679 -56.42 7.77 31.30
CA ASP A 679 -57.32 7.15 32.26
C ASP A 679 -57.26 5.62 32.15
N GLU A 680 -58.30 4.90 32.57
CA GLU A 680 -58.36 3.43 32.52
C GLU A 680 -58.67 2.90 31.11
N GLN A 681 -59.17 3.74 30.20
CA GLN A 681 -59.63 3.35 28.87
C GLN A 681 -58.74 3.92 27.76
N THR A 682 -58.29 5.16 27.90
CA THR A 682 -57.69 5.95 26.83
C THR A 682 -56.42 6.68 27.27
N VAL A 683 -55.55 6.89 26.28
CA VAL A 683 -54.39 7.79 26.34
C VAL A 683 -54.62 8.85 25.27
N THR A 684 -54.53 10.12 25.64
CA THR A 684 -54.81 11.24 24.75
C THR A 684 -53.63 12.21 24.72
N ASN A 685 -53.09 12.45 23.53
CA ASN A 685 -52.13 13.52 23.27
C ASN A 685 -52.90 14.84 23.17
N VAL A 686 -52.85 15.66 24.22
CA VAL A 686 -53.70 16.85 24.33
C VAL A 686 -53.10 18.03 23.56
N ILE A 687 -51.82 18.30 23.78
CA ILE A 687 -51.12 19.41 23.11
C ILE A 687 -49.61 19.15 23.09
N SER A 688 -48.94 19.61 22.04
CA SER A 688 -47.49 19.82 22.00
C SER A 688 -47.22 21.15 21.31
N THR A 689 -46.62 22.10 22.03
CA THR A 689 -46.43 23.47 21.52
C THR A 689 -45.26 24.18 22.19
N PRO A 690 -44.52 25.04 21.47
CA PRO A 690 -43.55 25.94 22.08
C PRO A 690 -44.20 27.17 22.76
N VAL A 691 -45.51 27.38 22.60
CA VAL A 691 -46.22 28.56 23.12
C VAL A 691 -46.73 28.30 24.55
N ALA A 692 -46.04 28.90 25.53
CA ALA A 692 -46.32 28.72 26.96
C ALA A 692 -47.77 29.04 27.36
N GLU A 693 -48.32 30.16 26.88
CA GLU A 693 -49.69 30.59 27.22
C GLU A 693 -50.73 29.58 26.75
N LYS A 694 -50.63 29.15 25.49
CA LYS A 694 -51.50 28.14 24.88
C LYS A 694 -51.40 26.80 25.61
N PHE A 695 -50.19 26.42 26.03
CA PHE A 695 -49.97 25.23 26.84
C PHE A 695 -50.68 25.33 28.19
N VAL A 696 -50.49 26.42 28.94
CA VAL A 696 -51.09 26.63 30.27
C VAL A 696 -52.62 26.66 30.22
N GLU A 697 -53.21 27.34 29.23
CA GLU A 697 -54.66 27.38 29.03
C GLU A 697 -55.22 25.98 28.74
N THR A 698 -54.58 25.24 27.84
CA THR A 698 -54.98 23.87 27.50
C THR A 698 -54.79 22.91 28.68
N PHE A 699 -53.73 23.09 29.46
CA PHE A 699 -53.44 22.31 30.67
C PHE A 699 -54.53 22.51 31.71
N LYS A 700 -54.86 23.75 32.06
CA LYS A 700 -55.89 24.09 33.05
C LYS A 700 -57.28 23.61 32.64
N SER A 701 -57.59 23.69 31.34
CA SER A 701 -58.88 23.25 30.83
C SER A 701 -58.99 21.73 30.69
N THR A 702 -57.89 20.98 30.56
CA THR A 702 -57.95 19.52 30.28
C THR A 702 -57.61 18.63 31.46
N VAL A 703 -56.64 19.01 32.30
CA VAL A 703 -56.28 18.25 33.50
C VAL A 703 -57.49 18.16 34.44
N GLY A 704 -57.71 17.02 35.09
CA GLY A 704 -58.85 16.82 36.00
C GLY A 704 -60.24 16.73 35.34
N LYS A 705 -60.36 16.74 34.00
CA LYS A 705 -61.60 16.37 33.31
C LYS A 705 -61.74 14.84 33.34
N LEU A 706 -62.74 14.35 34.07
CA LEU A 706 -63.02 12.92 34.16
C LEU A 706 -63.78 12.45 32.91
N ALA A 707 -63.44 11.26 32.41
CA ALA A 707 -64.26 10.57 31.43
C ALA A 707 -65.64 10.25 32.03
N GLY A 708 -66.70 10.33 31.22
CA GLY A 708 -68.09 10.19 31.68
C GLY A 708 -68.42 8.88 32.43
N ASN A 709 -67.57 7.86 32.30
CA ASN A 709 -67.73 6.54 32.91
C ASN A 709 -66.59 6.19 33.88
N SER A 710 -65.84 7.18 34.39
CA SER A 710 -64.71 6.94 35.29
C SER A 710 -65.19 6.35 36.62
N THR A 711 -64.65 5.20 37.01
CA THR A 711 -65.02 4.49 38.25
C THR A 711 -63.79 4.27 39.13
N SER A 712 -63.95 4.45 40.44
CA SER A 712 -62.84 4.30 41.38
C SER A 712 -62.29 2.86 41.44
N GLY A 713 -60.98 2.72 41.67
CA GLY A 713 -60.28 1.45 41.87
C GLY A 713 -59.77 0.76 40.60
N LYS A 714 -59.86 1.40 39.43
CA LYS A 714 -59.34 0.85 38.17
C LYS A 714 -57.88 1.23 37.93
N LYS A 715 -57.14 0.35 37.23
CA LYS A 715 -55.75 0.58 36.83
C LYS A 715 -55.68 1.52 35.63
N GLY A 716 -54.83 2.54 35.69
CA GLY A 716 -54.58 3.48 34.59
C GLY A 716 -53.63 2.92 33.52
N LYS A 717 -53.57 3.58 32.37
CA LYS A 717 -52.69 3.23 31.24
C LYS A 717 -51.36 4.03 31.22
N ALA A 718 -50.69 4.16 32.36
CA ALA A 718 -49.53 5.04 32.51
C ALA A 718 -48.35 4.68 31.57
N LEU A 719 -48.09 3.38 31.35
CA LEU A 719 -47.00 2.94 30.48
C LEU A 719 -47.26 3.24 29.00
N GLU A 720 -48.52 3.09 28.55
CA GLU A 720 -48.94 3.48 27.20
C GLU A 720 -48.88 5.01 27.03
N ALA A 721 -49.18 5.77 28.08
CA ALA A 721 -49.06 7.23 28.09
C ALA A 721 -47.60 7.72 28.00
N ILE A 722 -46.66 7.03 28.67
CA ILE A 722 -45.22 7.31 28.55
C ILE A 722 -44.73 7.03 27.12
N GLN A 723 -45.16 5.93 26.50
CA GLN A 723 -44.83 5.63 25.10
C GLN A 723 -45.39 6.69 24.15
N SER A 724 -46.65 7.09 24.33
CA SER A 724 -47.27 8.14 23.53
C SER A 724 -46.56 9.48 23.68
N ALA A 725 -46.15 9.82 24.91
CA ALA A 725 -45.34 11.01 25.17
C ALA A 725 -43.96 10.95 24.49
N TYR A 726 -43.33 9.77 24.45
CA TYR A 726 -42.09 9.57 23.71
C TYR A 726 -42.25 9.84 22.22
N GLU A 727 -43.33 9.33 21.60
CA GLU A 727 -43.58 9.44 20.17
C GLU A 727 -43.87 10.87 19.69
N ILE A 728 -44.36 11.75 20.56
CA ILE A 728 -44.67 13.16 20.22
C ILE A 728 -43.50 14.13 20.45
N ASN A 729 -42.44 13.72 21.16
CA ASN A 729 -41.33 14.61 21.48
C ASN A 729 -40.34 14.69 20.32
N MET A 730 -40.27 15.87 19.71
CA MET A 730 -39.43 16.12 18.53
C MET A 730 -37.98 16.49 18.88
N TYR A 731 -37.73 17.01 20.09
CA TYR A 731 -36.41 17.45 20.53
C TYR A 731 -35.89 16.63 21.73
N GLN A 732 -34.61 16.27 21.69
CA GLN A 732 -33.87 15.60 22.77
C GLN A 732 -32.71 16.50 23.21
N PRO A 733 -32.33 16.55 24.50
CA PRO A 733 -32.86 15.77 25.64
C PRO A 733 -34.26 16.24 26.10
N ALA A 734 -35.09 15.31 26.61
CA ALA A 734 -36.46 15.60 27.10
C ALA A 734 -36.68 15.14 28.56
N ILE A 735 -37.57 15.82 29.29
CA ILE A 735 -37.96 15.44 30.66
C ILE A 735 -39.46 15.17 30.75
N PHE A 736 -39.83 14.04 31.35
CA PHE A 736 -41.21 13.61 31.53
C PHE A 736 -41.57 13.70 33.01
N TYR A 737 -42.61 14.47 33.33
CA TYR A 737 -43.22 14.50 34.66
C TYR A 737 -44.47 13.62 34.65
N VAL A 738 -44.44 12.54 35.42
CA VAL A 738 -45.48 11.51 35.40
C VAL A 738 -46.30 11.56 36.68
N PHE A 739 -47.56 11.99 36.57
CA PHE A 739 -48.48 12.15 37.71
C PHE A 739 -49.52 11.03 37.72
N ILE A 740 -49.36 10.07 38.64
CA ILE A 740 -50.21 8.88 38.77
C ILE A 740 -50.69 8.71 40.22
N ALA A 741 -51.89 8.18 40.42
CA ALA A 741 -52.39 7.82 41.76
C ALA A 741 -53.03 6.41 41.84
N SER A 742 -53.01 5.65 40.73
CA SER A 742 -53.46 4.25 40.70
C SER A 742 -52.34 3.30 40.24
N GLU A 743 -52.55 2.00 40.42
CA GLU A 743 -51.74 0.99 39.72
C GLU A 743 -51.85 1.14 38.19
N THR A 744 -50.83 0.69 37.45
CA THR A 744 -50.80 0.73 35.98
C THR A 744 -51.12 -0.62 35.37
N THR A 745 -51.79 -0.61 34.21
CA THR A 745 -51.99 -1.81 33.39
C THR A 745 -50.67 -2.26 32.74
N PRO A 746 -50.41 -3.57 32.64
CA PRO A 746 -49.27 -4.07 31.89
C PRO A 746 -49.37 -3.65 30.41
N HIS A 747 -48.27 -3.21 29.83
CA HIS A 747 -48.21 -2.85 28.41
C HIS A 747 -47.32 -3.86 27.65
N SER A 748 -47.82 -4.42 26.55
CA SER A 748 -47.12 -5.45 25.78
C SER A 748 -45.83 -4.94 25.11
N GLY A 749 -45.75 -3.63 24.85
CA GLY A 749 -44.58 -2.95 24.29
C GLY A 749 -43.53 -2.50 25.32
N VAL A 750 -43.66 -2.82 26.61
CA VAL A 750 -42.80 -2.27 27.68
C VAL A 750 -41.31 -2.50 27.43
N VAL A 751 -40.93 -3.66 26.88
CA VAL A 751 -39.51 -3.95 26.56
C VAL A 751 -38.99 -3.05 25.44
N LYS A 752 -39.81 -2.83 24.40
CA LYS A 752 -39.48 -1.95 23.28
C LYS A 752 -39.42 -0.48 23.75
N MET A 753 -40.45 -0.02 24.45
CA MET A 753 -40.49 1.31 25.07
C MET A 753 -39.26 1.55 25.95
N ARG A 754 -38.90 0.59 26.80
CA ARG A 754 -37.70 0.67 27.66
C ARG A 754 -36.41 0.80 26.84
N ASN A 755 -36.30 0.09 25.72
CA ASN A 755 -35.14 0.19 24.82
C ASN A 755 -35.10 1.55 24.11
N ASP A 756 -36.24 2.03 23.62
CA ASP A 756 -36.36 3.29 22.90
C ASP A 756 -36.07 4.49 23.83
N LEU A 757 -36.58 4.44 25.07
CA LEU A 757 -36.25 5.40 26.13
C LEU A 757 -34.78 5.36 26.53
N SER A 758 -34.15 4.17 26.60
CA SER A 758 -32.73 4.05 26.97
C SER A 758 -31.75 4.62 25.93
N LYS A 759 -32.16 4.70 24.67
CA LYS A 759 -31.37 5.29 23.58
C LYS A 759 -31.50 6.81 23.51
N SER A 760 -32.61 7.34 24.01
CA SER A 760 -32.87 8.78 24.07
C SER A 760 -32.36 9.37 25.37
N LYS A 761 -31.83 10.60 25.35
CA LYS A 761 -31.47 11.34 26.57
C LYS A 761 -32.74 11.83 27.29
N ILE A 762 -33.49 10.92 27.93
CA ILE A 762 -34.78 11.22 28.57
C ILE A 762 -34.71 10.95 30.07
N GLN A 763 -35.17 11.90 30.86
CA GLN A 763 -35.37 11.75 32.31
C GLN A 763 -36.86 11.62 32.60
N VAL A 764 -37.25 10.56 33.29
CA VAL A 764 -38.63 10.38 33.80
C VAL A 764 -38.59 10.67 35.31
N SER A 765 -39.39 11.63 35.76
CA SER A 765 -39.45 12.11 37.14
C SER A 765 -40.82 11.92 37.76
#